data_AF-A0A945QDT8-F1
#
_entry.id   AF-A0A945QDT8-F1
#
_cell.length_a   1.000
_cell.length_b   1.000
_cell.length_c   1.000
_cell.angle_alpha   90.00
_cell.angle_beta   90.00
_cell.angle_gamma   90.00
#
_symmetry.space_group_name_H-M   'P 1'
#
loop_
_entity.id
_entity.type
_entity.pdbx_description
1 polymer ?
#
loop_
_entity_poly.entity_id
_entity_poly.type
_entity_poly.pdbx_seq_one_letter_code
_entity_poly.pdbx_strand_id
1 'polypeptide(L)'
;MVNHEVLNQSELGRIVNSVLGVETDKETKIFDNLIEAIVVQKDDILAPCGMYVVLEGSIGLLLNDSVIATANSSDYFYEEYLLLEDQNIELSAKAIEKTRLGLISKKSWINLPSKIKDQCMGRLFGDLVNMHLHEFQQPINCCNITAAALSLTALGFQTDVNDIFKSCALPVSYVVNDGMTIGELYDVASSHIYAEGLRDEIGVELYYFDEDVVTNEDLFKAIAESNHVGGDSDILVANFNVAIAHGNAELKGGHFALIAKCNKSTGLVHMMDVHPEKYGKIWVTSIERLYNSMSDHDSSAQRARGLMRFIIKKDVDVRLDALAKSDCFPVNCTQYIDLTPEKRRHIFGRASTNLNSLYVLSMGLSFLDNHAIDVDEILSAANISYTEALSIETTALELTNIANKYLTGSEFSDVICTHHLYDNTTNETKEGWFKTQLLKIANDTNAHFLVNIDYNEVLGHKAIGESNNQYRETAPLKEFWVACIDYLYENDVVILADMSPASSQIWRAPRSKVFRGLQEKFTPSILRIEKTKPEENPLDLNYIISNNKIVLFYNNDDPWSYMLNSVMSNIGVTEIHKVDISGFDLYTLNLRKKLTVHSGKEKPPYLYFNGNCLGEVNDIMTMVRDGQLQNMIKAEGLPVLLRNETPSLDNNIFSYPKGGLVEPR
;
A
#
# COMPACT_ATOMS: atom_id res chain seq x y z
N MET A 1 12.34 -14.27 -53.17
CA MET A 1 11.35 -14.30 -54.29
C MET A 1 10.14 -15.06 -53.74
N VAL A 2 9.06 -14.36 -53.40
CA VAL A 2 7.93 -14.96 -52.66
C VAL A 2 7.05 -15.74 -53.63
N ASN A 3 6.90 -17.05 -53.40
CA ASN A 3 5.98 -17.89 -54.17
C ASN A 3 4.65 -17.98 -53.41
N HIS A 4 3.57 -17.54 -54.06
CA HIS A 4 2.21 -17.67 -53.53
C HIS A 4 1.64 -19.05 -53.84
N GLU A 5 1.04 -19.68 -52.83
CA GLU A 5 0.40 -20.99 -52.92
C GLU A 5 -1.02 -20.96 -52.33
N VAL A 6 -1.78 -22.03 -52.56
CA VAL A 6 -3.13 -22.20 -52.00
C VAL A 6 -3.03 -22.94 -50.66
N LEU A 7 -3.69 -22.42 -49.63
CA LEU A 7 -3.87 -23.10 -48.36
C LEU A 7 -4.73 -24.34 -48.53
N ASN A 8 -4.31 -25.46 -47.93
CA ASN A 8 -5.21 -26.60 -47.81
C ASN A 8 -6.21 -26.38 -46.64
N GLN A 9 -7.33 -27.11 -46.65
CA GLN A 9 -8.38 -26.95 -45.64
C GLN A 9 -7.92 -27.24 -44.20
N SER A 10 -6.91 -28.11 -44.03
CA SER A 10 -6.34 -28.39 -42.71
C SER A 10 -5.48 -27.22 -42.20
N GLU A 11 -4.69 -26.58 -43.06
CA GLU A 11 -3.90 -25.39 -42.73
C GLU A 11 -4.81 -24.21 -42.40
N LEU A 12 -5.86 -24.00 -43.21
CA LEU A 12 -6.83 -22.95 -42.95
C LEU A 12 -7.55 -23.17 -41.61
N GLY A 13 -8.03 -24.39 -41.35
CA GLY A 13 -8.65 -24.73 -40.07
C GLY A 13 -7.72 -24.52 -38.89
N ARG A 14 -6.42 -24.82 -39.04
CA ARG A 14 -5.41 -24.57 -38.00
C ARG A 14 -5.25 -23.08 -37.68
N ILE A 15 -5.18 -22.21 -38.70
CA ILE A 15 -5.07 -20.77 -38.49
C ILE A 15 -6.34 -20.22 -37.84
N VAL A 16 -7.50 -20.51 -38.42
CA VAL A 16 -8.77 -19.91 -38.00
C VAL A 16 -9.19 -20.40 -36.61
N ASN A 17 -9.05 -21.70 -36.33
CA ASN A 17 -9.54 -22.25 -35.07
C ASN A 17 -8.50 -22.06 -33.96
N SER A 18 -7.22 -22.38 -34.22
CA SER A 18 -6.19 -22.39 -33.16
C SER A 18 -5.54 -21.03 -32.93
N VAL A 19 -5.40 -20.18 -33.96
CA VAL A 19 -4.80 -18.86 -33.81
C VAL A 19 -5.87 -17.81 -33.57
N LEU A 20 -6.88 -17.73 -34.45
CA LEU A 20 -7.91 -16.69 -34.39
C LEU A 20 -9.06 -17.01 -33.42
N GLY A 21 -9.27 -18.28 -33.05
CA GLY A 21 -10.32 -18.67 -32.10
C GLY A 21 -11.74 -18.63 -32.66
N VAL A 22 -11.91 -18.79 -33.97
CA VAL A 22 -13.22 -18.81 -34.63
C VAL A 22 -13.64 -20.26 -34.85
N GLU A 23 -14.72 -20.71 -34.20
CA GLU A 23 -15.05 -22.14 -34.09
C GLU A 23 -16.12 -22.65 -35.07
N THR A 24 -16.87 -21.78 -35.76
CA THR A 24 -17.97 -22.24 -36.64
C THR A 24 -17.55 -22.40 -38.10
N ASP A 25 -17.83 -23.57 -38.70
CA ASP A 25 -17.52 -23.87 -40.11
C ASP A 25 -18.04 -22.82 -41.11
N LYS A 26 -19.13 -22.13 -40.76
CA LYS A 26 -19.72 -21.06 -41.58
C LYS A 26 -18.90 -19.77 -41.51
N GLU A 27 -18.29 -19.47 -40.37
CA GLU A 27 -17.40 -18.32 -40.17
C GLU A 27 -16.00 -18.63 -40.70
N THR A 28 -15.53 -19.88 -40.62
CA THR A 28 -14.24 -20.31 -41.21
C THR A 28 -14.18 -20.06 -42.72
N LYS A 29 -15.30 -20.24 -43.44
CA LYS A 29 -15.39 -19.97 -44.89
C LYS A 29 -15.17 -18.50 -45.26
N ILE A 30 -15.28 -17.57 -44.31
CA ILE A 30 -14.98 -16.16 -44.54
C ILE A 30 -13.48 -15.99 -44.85
N PHE A 31 -12.63 -16.87 -44.33
CA PHE A 31 -11.19 -16.81 -44.46
C PHE A 31 -10.63 -17.54 -45.71
N ASP A 32 -11.44 -18.32 -46.42
CA ASP A 32 -11.02 -19.17 -47.57
C ASP A 32 -10.25 -18.39 -48.68
N ASN A 33 -10.39 -17.07 -48.75
CA ASN A 33 -9.71 -16.20 -49.72
C ASN A 33 -9.00 -14.98 -49.09
N LEU A 34 -8.92 -14.92 -47.77
CA LEU A 34 -8.33 -13.77 -47.05
C LEU A 34 -6.92 -14.05 -46.54
N ILE A 35 -6.56 -15.33 -46.45
CA ILE A 35 -5.25 -15.79 -46.00
C ILE A 35 -4.48 -16.34 -47.21
N GLU A 36 -3.26 -15.86 -47.40
CA GLU A 36 -2.39 -16.30 -48.50
C GLU A 36 -1.32 -17.25 -47.96
N ALA A 37 -1.07 -18.38 -48.64
CA ALA A 37 0.13 -19.17 -48.34
C ALA A 37 1.32 -18.60 -49.11
N ILE A 38 2.44 -18.42 -48.42
CA ILE A 38 3.70 -17.97 -49.00
C ILE A 38 4.84 -18.92 -48.61
N VAL A 39 5.82 -19.06 -49.50
CA VAL A 39 7.06 -19.79 -49.22
C VAL A 39 8.24 -18.84 -49.32
N VAL A 40 9.03 -18.79 -48.25
CA VAL A 40 10.25 -18.00 -48.13
C VAL A 40 11.46 -18.91 -48.03
N GLN A 41 12.58 -18.49 -48.61
CA GLN A 41 13.85 -19.20 -48.52
C GLN A 41 14.60 -18.80 -47.25
N LYS A 42 15.58 -19.61 -46.86
CA LYS A 42 16.51 -19.27 -45.79
C LYS A 42 17.10 -17.87 -46.03
N ASP A 43 17.21 -17.09 -44.95
CA ASP A 43 17.69 -15.72 -44.89
C ASP A 43 16.79 -14.65 -45.56
N ASP A 44 15.64 -15.03 -46.14
CA ASP A 44 14.64 -14.04 -46.58
C ASP A 44 14.10 -13.27 -45.36
N ILE A 45 14.04 -11.94 -45.50
CA ILE A 45 13.45 -11.02 -44.50
C ILE A 45 11.99 -10.76 -44.88
N LEU A 46 11.09 -10.87 -43.90
CA LEU A 46 9.67 -10.65 -44.11
C LEU A 46 9.30 -9.20 -43.87
N ALA A 47 8.44 -8.65 -44.73
CA ALA A 47 7.88 -7.32 -44.55
C ALA A 47 6.74 -7.35 -43.52
N PRO A 48 6.66 -6.36 -42.62
CA PRO A 48 5.58 -6.27 -41.63
C PRO A 48 4.29 -5.68 -42.24
N CYS A 49 3.65 -6.43 -43.14
CA CYS A 49 2.44 -6.01 -43.87
C CYS A 49 1.13 -6.62 -43.34
N GLY A 50 1.21 -7.30 -42.21
CA GLY A 50 0.13 -8.03 -41.56
C GLY A 50 0.67 -9.13 -40.66
N MET A 51 -0.19 -10.05 -40.25
CA MET A 51 0.16 -11.15 -39.38
C MET A 51 0.59 -12.38 -40.17
N TYR A 52 1.67 -13.02 -39.75
CA TYR A 52 2.12 -14.30 -40.29
C TYR A 52 1.85 -15.43 -39.31
N VAL A 53 1.53 -16.61 -39.83
CA VAL A 53 1.43 -17.86 -39.09
C VAL A 53 2.35 -18.90 -39.74
N VAL A 54 3.21 -19.54 -38.96
CA VAL A 54 4.14 -20.54 -39.47
C VAL A 54 3.41 -21.86 -39.69
N LEU A 55 3.41 -22.35 -40.92
CA LEU A 55 2.81 -23.65 -41.28
C LEU A 55 3.85 -24.76 -41.14
N GLU A 56 5.03 -24.55 -41.72
CA GLU A 56 6.17 -25.47 -41.74
C GLU A 56 7.48 -24.68 -41.78
N GLY A 57 8.51 -25.15 -41.07
CA GLY A 57 9.80 -24.46 -40.92
C GLY A 57 9.83 -23.53 -39.71
N SER A 58 10.74 -22.56 -39.73
CA SER A 58 11.06 -21.71 -38.57
C SER A 58 11.47 -20.29 -38.96
N ILE A 59 10.96 -19.29 -38.25
CA ILE A 59 11.31 -17.87 -38.40
C ILE A 59 12.00 -17.38 -37.13
N GLY A 60 13.15 -16.73 -37.30
CA GLY A 60 13.80 -15.97 -36.23
C GLY A 60 13.20 -14.58 -36.15
N LEU A 61 12.87 -14.14 -34.94
CA LEU A 61 12.37 -12.80 -34.65
C LEU A 61 13.52 -12.02 -33.99
N LEU A 62 13.96 -10.93 -34.62
CA LEU A 62 15.18 -10.23 -34.27
C LEU A 62 14.90 -8.79 -33.87
N LEU A 63 15.55 -8.35 -32.79
CA LEU A 63 15.63 -6.97 -32.34
C LEU A 63 17.11 -6.57 -32.36
N ASN A 64 17.45 -5.52 -33.09
CA ASN A 64 18.84 -5.05 -33.27
C ASN A 64 19.78 -6.19 -33.72
N ASP A 65 19.40 -6.91 -34.79
CA ASP A 65 20.11 -8.08 -35.36
C ASP A 65 20.28 -9.29 -34.43
N SER A 66 19.73 -9.24 -33.23
CA SER A 66 19.79 -10.33 -32.25
C SER A 66 18.46 -11.08 -32.22
N VAL A 67 18.50 -12.40 -32.38
CA VAL A 67 17.31 -13.26 -32.28
C VAL A 67 16.81 -13.25 -30.83
N ILE A 68 15.58 -12.79 -30.63
CA ILE A 68 14.92 -12.71 -29.32
C ILE A 68 13.84 -13.77 -29.12
N ALA A 69 13.32 -14.32 -30.21
CA ALA A 69 12.35 -15.40 -30.21
C ALA A 69 12.44 -16.20 -31.52
N THR A 70 11.94 -17.43 -31.51
CA THR A 70 11.80 -18.26 -32.72
C THR A 70 10.36 -18.71 -32.84
N ALA A 71 9.73 -18.41 -33.98
CA ALA A 71 8.41 -18.90 -34.33
C ALA A 71 8.52 -20.20 -35.13
N ASN A 72 7.94 -21.27 -34.61
CA ASN A 72 7.88 -22.61 -35.19
C ASN A 72 6.47 -22.91 -35.71
N SER A 73 6.24 -24.11 -36.24
CA SER A 73 4.90 -24.51 -36.73
C SER A 73 3.79 -24.22 -35.71
N SER A 74 2.71 -23.56 -36.16
CA SER A 74 1.59 -22.97 -35.39
C SER A 74 1.83 -21.60 -34.77
N ASP A 75 3.07 -21.12 -34.71
CA ASP A 75 3.35 -19.83 -34.11
C ASP A 75 2.97 -18.68 -35.03
N TYR A 76 2.67 -17.53 -34.43
CA TYR A 76 2.28 -16.33 -35.14
C TYR A 76 3.02 -15.09 -34.63
N PHE A 77 3.20 -14.12 -35.51
CA PHE A 77 3.92 -12.87 -35.22
C PHE A 77 3.45 -11.74 -36.15
N TYR A 78 3.83 -10.50 -35.81
CA TYR A 78 3.41 -9.26 -36.48
C TYR A 78 1.90 -9.00 -36.45
N GLU A 79 1.19 -9.61 -35.50
CA GLU A 79 -0.24 -9.37 -35.32
C GLU A 79 -0.58 -7.90 -35.09
N GLU A 80 0.28 -7.14 -34.41
CA GLU A 80 0.09 -5.71 -34.13
C GLU A 80 -0.08 -4.85 -35.39
N TYR A 81 0.50 -5.28 -36.53
CA TYR A 81 0.35 -4.59 -37.82
C TYR A 81 -1.04 -4.73 -38.43
N LEU A 82 -1.89 -5.61 -37.89
CA LEU A 82 -3.31 -5.66 -38.23
C LEU A 82 -4.10 -4.51 -37.60
N LEU A 83 -3.65 -3.99 -36.45
CA LEU A 83 -4.33 -2.96 -35.67
C LEU A 83 -3.73 -1.56 -35.89
N LEU A 84 -2.40 -1.46 -35.94
CA LEU A 84 -1.68 -0.20 -35.81
C LEU A 84 -1.22 0.34 -37.17
N GLU A 85 -1.37 1.65 -37.41
CA GLU A 85 -1.13 2.30 -38.72
C GLU A 85 0.30 2.78 -38.93
N ASP A 86 0.93 3.38 -37.91
CA ASP A 86 2.30 3.87 -37.93
C ASP A 86 3.12 3.15 -36.85
N GLN A 87 4.01 2.26 -37.27
CA GLN A 87 4.90 1.57 -36.36
C GLN A 87 6.35 1.60 -36.83
N ASN A 88 7.19 2.29 -36.05
CA ASN A 88 8.62 2.01 -35.98
C ASN A 88 8.87 1.00 -34.85
N ILE A 89 8.22 -0.17 -34.89
CA ILE A 89 8.63 -1.28 -34.01
C ILE A 89 9.90 -1.88 -34.62
N GLU A 90 10.99 -1.87 -33.85
CA GLU A 90 12.31 -2.37 -34.26
C GLU A 90 12.39 -3.92 -34.32
N LEU A 91 11.34 -4.60 -34.79
CA LEU A 91 11.29 -6.05 -34.91
C LEU A 91 11.42 -6.47 -36.38
N SER A 92 12.43 -7.26 -36.68
CA SER A 92 12.59 -7.90 -37.99
C SER A 92 12.35 -9.41 -37.91
N ALA A 93 11.78 -10.00 -38.96
CA ALA A 93 11.54 -11.43 -39.04
C ALA A 93 12.35 -12.02 -40.20
N LYS A 94 13.18 -13.03 -39.91
CA LYS A 94 14.05 -13.68 -40.90
C LYS A 94 13.86 -15.18 -40.91
N ALA A 95 13.69 -15.76 -42.09
CA ALA A 95 13.59 -17.21 -42.24
C ALA A 95 14.91 -17.91 -41.88
N ILE A 96 14.87 -18.87 -40.96
CA ILE A 96 16.04 -19.65 -40.54
C ILE A 96 16.32 -20.78 -41.56
N GLU A 97 15.26 -21.27 -42.16
CA GLU A 97 15.22 -22.32 -43.17
C GLU A 97 14.13 -22.04 -44.20
N LYS A 98 13.99 -22.90 -45.22
CA LYS A 98 12.86 -22.79 -46.14
C LYS A 98 11.56 -22.97 -45.33
N THR A 99 10.74 -21.93 -45.31
CA THR A 99 9.58 -21.84 -44.41
C THR A 99 8.33 -21.52 -45.21
N ARG A 100 7.24 -22.21 -44.88
CA ARG A 100 5.90 -21.98 -45.42
C ARG A 100 5.06 -21.25 -44.38
N LEU A 101 4.40 -20.17 -44.78
CA LEU A 101 3.66 -19.27 -43.90
C LEU A 101 2.26 -19.00 -44.45
N GLY A 102 1.29 -18.77 -43.56
CA GLY A 102 0.02 -18.13 -43.87
C GLY A 102 0.10 -16.64 -43.54
N LEU A 103 -0.28 -15.76 -44.46
CA LEU A 103 -0.31 -14.31 -44.30
C LEU A 103 -1.77 -13.83 -44.24
N ILE A 104 -2.12 -13.17 -43.15
CA ILE A 104 -3.30 -12.32 -43.07
C ILE A 104 -2.85 -10.88 -43.28
N SER A 105 -3.01 -10.36 -44.50
CA SER A 105 -2.62 -8.98 -44.79
C SER A 105 -3.50 -7.98 -44.04
N LYS A 106 -2.96 -6.80 -43.72
CA LYS A 106 -3.75 -5.70 -43.15
C LYS A 106 -5.00 -5.37 -43.98
N LYS A 107 -4.87 -5.40 -45.31
CA LYS A 107 -5.98 -5.18 -46.24
C LYS A 107 -7.06 -6.25 -46.11
N SER A 108 -6.66 -7.52 -46.01
CA SER A 108 -7.59 -8.63 -45.79
C SER A 108 -8.31 -8.48 -44.45
N TRP A 109 -7.57 -8.11 -43.41
CA TRP A 109 -8.08 -7.90 -42.05
C TRP A 109 -9.14 -6.80 -41.96
N ILE A 110 -8.87 -5.62 -42.53
CA ILE A 110 -9.82 -4.48 -42.49
C ILE A 110 -11.18 -4.87 -43.09
N ASN A 111 -11.18 -5.69 -44.14
CA ASN A 111 -12.37 -6.15 -44.85
C ASN A 111 -13.15 -7.25 -44.11
N LEU A 112 -12.65 -7.78 -42.99
CA LEU A 112 -13.40 -8.73 -42.18
C LEU A 112 -14.66 -8.08 -41.56
N PRO A 113 -15.77 -8.82 -41.44
CA PRO A 113 -16.95 -8.37 -40.71
C PRO A 113 -16.59 -7.97 -39.27
N SER A 114 -17.19 -6.88 -38.75
CA SER A 114 -16.91 -6.36 -37.41
C SER A 114 -17.01 -7.43 -36.32
N LYS A 115 -18.12 -8.20 -36.32
CA LYS A 115 -18.34 -9.30 -35.36
C LYS A 115 -17.18 -10.32 -35.33
N ILE A 116 -16.59 -10.64 -36.48
CA ILE A 116 -15.46 -11.58 -36.56
C ILE A 116 -14.19 -10.92 -36.04
N LYS A 117 -13.96 -9.65 -36.38
CA LYS A 117 -12.82 -8.90 -35.82
C LYS A 117 -12.91 -8.86 -34.30
N ASP A 118 -14.07 -8.50 -33.75
CA ASP A 118 -14.30 -8.40 -32.30
C ASP A 118 -14.02 -9.73 -31.58
N GLN A 119 -14.40 -10.87 -32.17
CA GLN A 119 -14.05 -12.20 -31.65
C GLN A 119 -12.54 -12.46 -31.62
N CYS A 120 -11.82 -12.03 -32.66
CA CYS A 120 -10.38 -12.17 -32.74
C CYS A 120 -9.65 -11.16 -31.84
N MET A 121 -10.24 -9.99 -31.54
CA MET A 121 -9.56 -8.87 -30.88
C MET A 121 -8.99 -9.26 -29.50
N GLY A 122 -9.82 -9.81 -28.62
CA GLY A 122 -9.39 -10.17 -27.27
C GLY A 122 -8.30 -11.25 -27.26
N ARG A 123 -8.34 -12.18 -28.24
CA ARG A 123 -7.34 -13.25 -28.38
C ARG A 123 -6.01 -12.75 -28.94
N LEU A 124 -6.06 -11.85 -29.91
CA LEU A 124 -4.87 -11.37 -30.61
C LEU A 124 -4.23 -10.14 -29.97
N PHE A 125 -4.97 -9.27 -29.30
CA PHE A 125 -4.45 -7.95 -28.91
C PHE A 125 -4.47 -7.70 -27.40
N GLY A 126 -5.34 -8.37 -26.64
CA GLY A 126 -5.47 -8.09 -25.20
C GLY A 126 -5.70 -6.59 -24.95
N ASP A 127 -5.04 -6.05 -23.93
CA ASP A 127 -5.18 -4.64 -23.49
C ASP A 127 -4.62 -3.62 -24.47
N LEU A 128 -3.87 -4.06 -25.49
CA LEU A 128 -3.36 -3.19 -26.56
C LEU A 128 -4.49 -2.36 -27.22
N VAL A 129 -5.72 -2.88 -27.23
CA VAL A 129 -6.90 -2.19 -27.80
C VAL A 129 -7.29 -0.97 -26.99
N ASN A 130 -7.49 -1.14 -25.68
CA ASN A 130 -7.86 -0.05 -24.77
C ASN A 130 -6.73 0.97 -24.70
N MET A 131 -5.50 0.49 -24.61
CA MET A 131 -4.31 1.30 -24.44
C MET A 131 -3.92 2.11 -25.70
N HIS A 132 -4.18 1.57 -26.91
CA HIS A 132 -3.88 2.30 -28.14
C HIS A 132 -4.67 3.61 -28.28
N LEU A 133 -5.87 3.70 -27.69
CA LEU A 133 -6.74 4.87 -27.79
C LEU A 133 -6.21 6.11 -27.07
N HIS A 134 -5.23 5.96 -26.18
CA HIS A 134 -4.68 7.06 -25.41
C HIS A 134 -3.44 7.66 -26.10
N GLU A 135 -3.47 8.95 -26.37
CA GLU A 135 -2.26 9.74 -26.67
C GLU A 135 -1.70 10.27 -25.36
N PHE A 136 -0.43 9.98 -25.09
CA PHE A 136 0.26 10.42 -23.87
C PHE A 136 1.75 10.54 -24.16
N GLN A 137 2.41 11.42 -23.44
CA GLN A 137 3.85 11.61 -23.46
C GLN A 137 4.24 12.09 -22.08
N GLN A 138 5.24 11.48 -21.46
CA GLN A 138 5.73 11.98 -20.17
C GLN A 138 6.18 13.44 -20.34
N PRO A 139 5.67 14.39 -19.53
CA PRO A 139 6.00 15.82 -19.71
C PRO A 139 7.47 16.16 -19.41
N ILE A 140 8.06 15.45 -18.44
CA ILE A 140 9.43 15.58 -17.94
C ILE A 140 9.91 14.18 -17.51
N ASN A 141 11.11 14.03 -16.95
CA ASN A 141 11.63 12.74 -16.45
C ASN A 141 10.79 12.19 -15.26
N CYS A 142 9.59 11.67 -15.54
CA CYS A 142 8.62 11.20 -14.55
C CYS A 142 7.86 9.97 -15.08
N CYS A 143 8.59 9.04 -15.69
CA CYS A 143 8.03 7.83 -16.30
C CYS A 143 7.23 7.00 -15.29
N ASN A 144 7.71 6.94 -14.04
CA ASN A 144 7.04 6.36 -12.88
C ASN A 144 5.61 6.92 -12.66
N ILE A 145 5.47 8.23 -12.43
CA ILE A 145 4.19 8.89 -12.19
C ILE A 145 3.29 8.82 -13.42
N THR A 146 3.88 8.94 -14.61
CA THR A 146 3.14 8.82 -15.87
C THR A 146 2.56 7.42 -16.03
N ALA A 147 3.30 6.36 -15.68
CA ALA A 147 2.82 4.99 -15.72
C ALA A 147 1.66 4.74 -14.74
N ALA A 148 1.73 5.31 -13.53
CA ALA A 148 0.63 5.22 -12.56
C ALA A 148 -0.64 5.95 -13.05
N ALA A 149 -0.50 7.20 -13.52
CA ALA A 149 -1.62 7.99 -14.05
C ALA A 149 -2.29 7.31 -15.25
N LEU A 150 -1.48 6.74 -16.14
CA LEU A 150 -1.95 6.01 -17.30
C LEU A 150 -2.65 4.70 -16.93
N SER A 151 -2.16 4.00 -15.91
CA SER A 151 -2.80 2.77 -15.42
C SER A 151 -4.18 3.06 -14.83
N LEU A 152 -4.32 4.12 -14.04
CA LEU A 152 -5.61 4.56 -13.50
C LEU A 152 -6.57 4.98 -14.64
N THR A 153 -6.06 5.72 -15.61
CA THR A 153 -6.82 6.14 -16.79
C THR A 153 -7.30 4.94 -17.61
N ALA A 154 -6.44 3.94 -17.81
CA ALA A 154 -6.78 2.70 -18.51
C ALA A 154 -7.87 1.90 -17.77
N LEU A 155 -7.90 1.95 -16.43
CA LEU A 155 -8.97 1.38 -15.60
C LEU A 155 -10.27 2.23 -15.59
N GLY A 156 -10.32 3.33 -16.35
CA GLY A 156 -11.48 4.21 -16.45
C GLY A 156 -11.51 5.38 -15.46
N PHE A 157 -10.44 5.58 -14.67
CA PHE A 157 -10.30 6.69 -13.73
C PHE A 157 -9.35 7.72 -14.33
N GLN A 158 -9.90 8.74 -14.98
CA GLN A 158 -9.10 9.77 -15.64
C GLN A 158 -8.16 10.46 -14.65
N THR A 159 -6.85 10.29 -14.85
CA THR A 159 -5.81 10.83 -13.95
C THR A 159 -4.69 11.45 -14.76
N ASP A 160 -4.33 12.70 -14.45
CA ASP A 160 -3.15 13.36 -14.99
C ASP A 160 -1.96 13.22 -14.03
N VAL A 161 -0.73 13.31 -14.57
CA VAL A 161 0.52 13.38 -13.79
C VAL A 161 0.42 14.46 -12.70
N ASN A 162 -0.16 15.62 -13.02
CA ASN A 162 -0.31 16.73 -12.09
C ASN A 162 -1.22 16.41 -10.90
N ASP A 163 -2.20 15.52 -11.08
CA ASP A 163 -3.13 15.14 -10.01
C ASP A 163 -2.40 14.32 -8.95
N ILE A 164 -1.52 13.41 -9.37
CA ILE A 164 -0.66 12.63 -8.47
C ILE A 164 0.33 13.56 -7.74
N PHE A 165 1.00 14.48 -8.44
CA PHE A 165 1.91 15.44 -7.78
C PHE A 165 1.21 16.27 -6.70
N LYS A 166 -0.01 16.77 -6.98
CA LYS A 166 -0.78 17.59 -6.04
C LYS A 166 -1.29 16.79 -4.86
N SER A 167 -1.95 15.66 -5.13
CA SER A 167 -2.55 14.82 -4.09
C SER A 167 -1.49 14.19 -3.19
N CYS A 168 -0.34 13.76 -3.71
CA CYS A 168 0.72 13.18 -2.88
C CYS A 168 1.72 14.23 -2.34
N ALA A 169 1.56 15.51 -2.69
CA ALA A 169 2.46 16.60 -2.31
C ALA A 169 3.94 16.30 -2.66
N LEU A 170 4.18 15.69 -3.82
CA LEU A 170 5.49 15.17 -4.19
C LEU A 170 6.51 16.29 -4.46
N PRO A 171 7.75 16.17 -3.93
CA PRO A 171 8.83 17.10 -4.26
C PRO A 171 9.25 16.92 -5.72
N VAL A 172 8.90 17.88 -6.58
CA VAL A 172 9.19 17.85 -8.03
C VAL A 172 10.68 17.61 -8.32
N SER A 173 11.57 18.28 -7.57
CA SER A 173 13.02 18.13 -7.78
C SER A 173 13.51 16.70 -7.55
N TYR A 174 12.95 15.98 -6.59
CA TYR A 174 13.35 14.60 -6.29
C TYR A 174 12.87 13.66 -7.39
N VAL A 175 11.56 13.70 -7.71
CA VAL A 175 10.97 12.82 -8.73
C VAL A 175 11.63 13.00 -10.10
N VAL A 176 11.94 14.25 -10.47
CA VAL A 176 12.44 14.59 -11.81
C VAL A 176 13.95 14.37 -11.95
N ASN A 177 14.73 14.60 -10.89
CA ASN A 177 16.19 14.48 -10.95
C ASN A 177 16.67 13.07 -10.62
N ASP A 178 16.11 12.46 -9.57
CA ASP A 178 16.60 11.19 -9.02
C ASP A 178 15.76 9.99 -9.48
N GLY A 179 14.54 10.24 -9.98
CA GLY A 179 13.58 9.20 -10.31
C GLY A 179 12.90 8.64 -9.06
N MET A 180 12.24 7.48 -9.20
CA MET A 180 11.72 6.72 -8.06
C MET A 180 11.93 5.22 -8.28
N THR A 181 12.14 4.51 -7.19
CA THR A 181 12.13 3.05 -7.16
C THR A 181 10.71 2.52 -7.35
N ILE A 182 10.57 1.23 -7.63
CA ILE A 182 9.26 0.59 -7.73
C ILE A 182 8.49 0.59 -6.40
N GLY A 183 9.21 0.50 -5.26
CA GLY A 183 8.62 0.56 -3.92
C GLY A 183 8.04 1.93 -3.61
N GLU A 184 8.76 2.99 -3.98
CA GLU A 184 8.28 4.37 -3.85
C GLU A 184 7.05 4.63 -4.72
N LEU A 185 7.05 4.17 -5.97
CA LEU A 185 5.88 4.33 -6.85
C LEU A 185 4.65 3.62 -6.29
N TYR A 186 4.82 2.45 -5.67
CA TYR A 186 3.73 1.73 -4.99
C TYR A 186 3.12 2.55 -3.85
N ASP A 187 3.94 3.17 -3.01
CA ASP A 187 3.45 4.01 -1.90
C ASP A 187 2.76 5.28 -2.42
N VAL A 188 3.31 5.89 -3.48
CA VAL A 188 2.72 7.07 -4.15
C VAL A 188 1.36 6.73 -4.77
N ALA A 189 1.27 5.62 -5.51
CA ALA A 189 0.03 5.17 -6.12
C ALA A 189 -1.04 4.87 -5.06
N SER A 190 -0.67 4.14 -4.01
CA SER A 190 -1.56 3.84 -2.88
C SER A 190 -2.09 5.11 -2.21
N SER A 191 -1.23 6.10 -2.04
CA SER A 191 -1.57 7.38 -1.41
C SER A 191 -2.46 8.26 -2.27
N HIS A 192 -2.22 8.28 -3.58
CA HIS A 192 -3.08 9.00 -4.52
C HIS A 192 -4.49 8.39 -4.54
N ILE A 193 -4.58 7.07 -4.68
CA ILE A 193 -5.87 6.34 -4.66
C ILE A 193 -6.64 6.60 -3.36
N TYR A 194 -5.95 6.65 -2.22
CA TYR A 194 -6.57 7.00 -0.95
C TYR A 194 -7.05 8.45 -0.92
N ALA A 195 -6.23 9.41 -1.38
CA ALA A 195 -6.56 10.83 -1.40
C ALA A 195 -7.78 11.14 -2.30
N GLU A 196 -7.95 10.39 -3.39
CA GLU A 196 -9.12 10.51 -4.29
C GLU A 196 -10.35 9.71 -3.80
N GLY A 197 -10.28 9.03 -2.66
CA GLY A 197 -11.39 8.24 -2.12
C GLY A 197 -11.67 6.93 -2.87
N LEU A 198 -10.73 6.48 -3.71
CA LEU A 198 -10.86 5.30 -4.58
C LEU A 198 -10.37 4.01 -3.94
N ARG A 199 -10.01 4.04 -2.66
CA ARG A 199 -9.39 2.91 -1.95
C ARG A 199 -10.24 1.63 -1.96
N ASP A 200 -11.56 1.73 -1.95
CA ASP A 200 -12.44 0.56 -1.97
C ASP A 200 -12.70 0.03 -3.39
N GLU A 201 -12.39 0.83 -4.42
CA GLU A 201 -12.61 0.49 -5.82
C GLU A 201 -11.33 -0.03 -6.49
N ILE A 202 -10.16 0.53 -6.14
CA ILE A 202 -8.89 0.24 -6.80
C ILE A 202 -7.91 -0.44 -5.83
N GLY A 203 -7.28 -1.51 -6.30
CA GLY A 203 -6.16 -2.19 -5.66
C GLY A 203 -4.85 -1.91 -6.37
N VAL A 204 -3.76 -1.88 -5.61
CA VAL A 204 -2.39 -1.86 -6.14
C VAL A 204 -1.61 -2.96 -5.47
N GLU A 205 -0.85 -3.72 -6.26
CA GLU A 205 0.04 -4.77 -5.78
C GLU A 205 1.46 -4.53 -6.30
N LEU A 206 2.44 -5.00 -5.54
CA LEU A 206 3.86 -4.88 -5.86
C LEU A 206 4.56 -6.24 -5.72
N TYR A 207 5.37 -6.56 -6.72
CA TYR A 207 6.16 -7.78 -6.84
C TYR A 207 7.60 -7.43 -7.21
N TYR A 208 8.55 -7.77 -6.33
CA TYR A 208 9.98 -7.66 -6.62
C TYR A 208 10.46 -8.90 -7.37
N PHE A 209 11.40 -8.71 -8.30
CA PHE A 209 11.93 -9.77 -9.17
C PHE A 209 13.29 -10.24 -8.69
N ASP A 210 13.41 -10.45 -7.37
CA ASP A 210 14.62 -10.97 -6.75
C ASP A 210 14.96 -12.34 -7.38
N GLU A 211 16.20 -12.50 -7.87
CA GLU A 211 16.62 -13.59 -8.78
C GLU A 211 16.40 -15.00 -8.21
N ASP A 212 16.44 -15.16 -6.89
CA ASP A 212 16.23 -16.43 -6.19
C ASP A 212 14.74 -16.77 -5.95
N VAL A 213 13.81 -15.86 -6.30
CA VAL A 213 12.38 -15.96 -5.94
C VAL A 213 11.48 -16.10 -7.15
N VAL A 214 11.76 -15.33 -8.21
CA VAL A 214 10.91 -15.23 -9.40
C VAL A 214 11.71 -15.70 -10.60
N THR A 215 11.08 -16.42 -11.52
CA THR A 215 11.69 -16.85 -12.78
C THR A 215 11.04 -16.17 -14.00
N ASN A 216 11.67 -16.29 -15.16
CA ASN A 216 11.08 -15.87 -16.43
C ASN A 216 9.76 -16.62 -16.74
N GLU A 217 9.65 -17.89 -16.34
CA GLU A 217 8.42 -18.68 -16.48
C GLU A 217 7.30 -18.13 -15.57
N ASP A 218 7.64 -17.68 -14.37
CA ASP A 218 6.67 -17.04 -13.47
C ASP A 218 6.17 -15.71 -14.06
N LEU A 219 7.03 -14.89 -14.67
CA LEU A 219 6.60 -13.67 -15.38
C LEU A 219 5.64 -14.01 -16.53
N PHE A 220 5.95 -15.03 -17.33
CA PHE A 220 5.08 -15.48 -18.42
C PHE A 220 3.70 -15.90 -17.90
N LYS A 221 3.67 -16.70 -16.83
CA LYS A 221 2.43 -17.14 -16.18
C LYS A 221 1.66 -15.98 -15.58
N ALA A 222 2.34 -15.03 -14.95
CA ALA A 222 1.74 -13.85 -14.33
C ALA A 222 1.00 -12.98 -15.35
N ILE A 223 1.61 -12.73 -16.51
CA ILE A 223 0.95 -11.97 -17.59
C ILE A 223 -0.26 -12.74 -18.12
N ALA A 224 -0.15 -14.06 -18.29
CA ALA A 224 -1.27 -14.88 -18.75
C ALA A 224 -2.41 -14.97 -17.72
N GLU A 225 -2.08 -15.06 -16.44
CA GLU A 225 -3.00 -15.09 -15.30
C GLU A 225 -3.76 -13.76 -15.18
N SER A 226 -3.05 -12.64 -15.23
CA SER A 226 -3.64 -11.29 -15.19
C SER A 226 -4.68 -11.08 -16.30
N ASN A 227 -4.34 -11.44 -17.54
CA ASN A 227 -5.28 -11.42 -18.67
C ASN A 227 -6.50 -12.35 -18.45
N HIS A 228 -6.34 -13.45 -17.72
CA HIS A 228 -7.42 -14.41 -17.48
C HIS A 228 -8.35 -13.98 -16.34
N VAL A 229 -7.78 -13.43 -15.28
CA VAL A 229 -8.49 -13.07 -14.05
C VAL A 229 -9.16 -11.71 -14.18
N GLY A 230 -8.46 -10.70 -14.71
CA GLY A 230 -8.95 -9.33 -14.75
C GLY A 230 -9.18 -8.75 -16.14
N GLY A 231 -8.38 -9.16 -17.15
CA GLY A 231 -8.42 -8.55 -18.48
C GLY A 231 -8.32 -7.02 -18.39
N ASP A 232 -9.26 -6.31 -19.02
CA ASP A 232 -9.36 -4.85 -19.00
C ASP A 232 -9.42 -4.20 -17.60
N SER A 233 -9.70 -4.97 -16.55
CA SER A 233 -9.76 -4.52 -15.15
C SER A 233 -8.46 -4.74 -14.38
N ASP A 234 -7.37 -5.12 -15.06
CA ASP A 234 -6.09 -5.49 -14.46
C ASP A 234 -4.92 -5.03 -15.33
N ILE A 235 -4.20 -4.01 -14.86
CA ILE A 235 -3.11 -3.36 -15.60
C ILE A 235 -1.77 -3.67 -14.95
N LEU A 236 -0.83 -4.16 -15.77
CA LEU A 236 0.53 -4.48 -15.36
C LEU A 236 1.53 -3.39 -15.76
N VAL A 237 2.35 -2.95 -14.81
CA VAL A 237 3.41 -1.96 -15.00
C VAL A 237 4.75 -2.58 -14.62
N ALA A 238 5.71 -2.58 -15.55
CA ALA A 238 7.07 -3.06 -15.31
C ALA A 238 8.01 -1.89 -14.97
N ASN A 239 8.87 -2.07 -13.97
CA ASN A 239 10.10 -1.31 -13.80
C ASN A 239 11.27 -2.17 -14.28
N PHE A 240 12.06 -1.67 -15.23
CA PHE A 240 13.12 -2.43 -15.88
C PHE A 240 14.33 -1.57 -16.27
N ASN A 241 15.47 -2.23 -16.49
CA ASN A 241 16.66 -1.62 -17.09
C ASN A 241 16.51 -1.49 -18.62
N VAL A 242 16.54 -0.25 -19.14
CA VAL A 242 16.32 0.01 -20.57
C VAL A 242 17.37 -0.59 -21.48
N ALA A 243 18.63 -0.71 -21.03
CA ALA A 243 19.71 -1.24 -21.85
C ALA A 243 19.48 -2.72 -22.17
N ILE A 244 19.04 -3.46 -21.15
CA ILE A 244 18.76 -4.91 -21.23
C ILE A 244 17.48 -5.14 -22.04
N ALA A 245 16.40 -4.42 -21.72
CA ALA A 245 15.09 -4.61 -22.35
C ALA A 245 15.12 -4.35 -23.86
N HIS A 246 15.80 -3.29 -24.30
CA HIS A 246 15.97 -2.95 -25.72
C HIS A 246 17.16 -3.66 -26.38
N GLY A 247 18.01 -4.34 -25.61
CA GLY A 247 19.26 -4.93 -26.11
C GLY A 247 20.23 -3.89 -26.68
N ASN A 248 20.24 -2.68 -26.12
CA ASN A 248 21.07 -1.56 -26.58
C ASN A 248 21.86 -0.97 -25.40
N ALA A 249 23.17 -1.24 -25.36
CA ALA A 249 24.07 -0.82 -24.29
C ALA A 249 24.33 0.71 -24.24
N GLU A 250 23.93 1.46 -25.26
CA GLU A 250 24.02 2.93 -25.25
C GLU A 250 22.93 3.57 -24.38
N LEU A 251 21.79 2.87 -24.21
CA LEU A 251 20.74 3.28 -23.30
C LEU A 251 21.17 3.01 -21.85
N LYS A 252 20.71 3.86 -20.93
CA LYS A 252 21.06 3.76 -19.50
C LYS A 252 19.88 4.10 -18.61
N GLY A 253 19.85 3.49 -17.43
CA GLY A 253 18.90 3.80 -16.36
C GLY A 253 17.76 2.79 -16.23
N GLY A 254 16.94 3.00 -15.20
CA GLY A 254 15.64 2.34 -15.04
C GLY A 254 14.54 3.11 -15.77
N HIS A 255 13.47 2.42 -16.15
CA HIS A 255 12.29 3.00 -16.77
C HIS A 255 11.02 2.23 -16.41
N PHE A 256 9.87 2.89 -16.56
CA PHE A 256 8.55 2.30 -16.32
C PHE A 256 7.74 2.27 -17.60
N ALA A 257 7.09 1.14 -17.87
CA ALA A 257 6.19 0.98 -19.01
C ALA A 257 5.09 -0.03 -18.66
N LEU A 258 3.96 0.06 -19.35
CA LEU A 258 2.86 -0.88 -19.18
C LEU A 258 3.11 -2.13 -20.05
N ILE A 259 2.80 -3.30 -19.53
CA ILE A 259 2.79 -4.54 -20.33
C ILE A 259 1.43 -4.59 -21.03
N ALA A 260 1.41 -4.31 -22.33
CA ALA A 260 0.16 -4.28 -23.09
C ALA A 260 -0.31 -5.68 -23.50
N LYS A 261 0.64 -6.59 -23.78
CA LYS A 261 0.35 -7.95 -24.24
C LYS A 261 1.58 -8.85 -24.14
N CYS A 262 1.36 -10.15 -23.94
CA CYS A 262 2.33 -11.18 -24.31
C CYS A 262 1.76 -12.14 -25.37
N ASN A 263 2.47 -12.32 -26.48
CA ASN A 263 2.18 -13.33 -27.48
C ASN A 263 2.53 -14.71 -26.91
N LYS A 264 1.49 -15.51 -26.61
CA LYS A 264 1.62 -16.83 -25.97
C LYS A 264 2.40 -17.85 -26.80
N SER A 265 2.48 -17.65 -28.10
CA SER A 265 3.12 -18.55 -29.05
C SER A 265 4.64 -18.32 -29.09
N THR A 266 5.05 -17.05 -29.18
CA THR A 266 6.47 -16.69 -29.36
C THR A 266 7.16 -16.20 -28.09
N GLY A 267 6.40 -15.88 -27.04
CA GLY A 267 6.92 -15.26 -25.81
C GLY A 267 7.35 -13.79 -26.00
N LEU A 268 6.96 -13.17 -27.12
CA LEU A 268 7.15 -11.74 -27.32
C LEU A 268 6.21 -10.93 -26.43
N VAL A 269 6.75 -9.91 -25.79
CA VAL A 269 6.03 -8.98 -24.92
C VAL A 269 5.96 -7.63 -25.62
N HIS A 270 4.76 -7.10 -25.78
CA HIS A 270 4.50 -5.76 -26.29
C HIS A 270 4.39 -4.81 -25.10
N MET A 271 5.27 -3.81 -25.10
CA MET A 271 5.39 -2.81 -24.06
C MET A 271 4.80 -1.50 -24.56
N MET A 272 4.01 -0.84 -23.73
CA MET A 272 3.51 0.50 -23.99
C MET A 272 4.32 1.51 -23.19
N ASP A 273 5.05 2.34 -23.91
CA ASP A 273 6.02 3.26 -23.31
C ASP A 273 5.40 4.61 -22.96
N VAL A 274 5.75 5.12 -21.78
CA VAL A 274 5.43 6.48 -21.31
C VAL A 274 6.29 7.59 -21.90
N HIS A 275 7.29 7.23 -22.70
CA HIS A 275 8.16 8.13 -23.45
C HIS A 275 8.14 7.82 -24.96
N PRO A 276 6.99 7.93 -25.64
CA PRO A 276 6.89 7.59 -27.05
C PRO A 276 7.86 8.34 -27.95
N GLU A 277 8.22 9.59 -27.64
CA GLU A 277 9.21 10.34 -28.42
C GLU A 277 10.61 9.71 -28.40
N LYS A 278 10.96 8.99 -27.33
CA LYS A 278 12.29 8.40 -27.15
C LYS A 278 12.34 6.92 -27.54
N TYR A 279 11.33 6.14 -27.17
CA TYR A 279 11.32 4.68 -27.32
C TYR A 279 10.25 4.16 -28.28
N GLY A 280 9.40 5.04 -28.82
CA GLY A 280 8.19 4.67 -29.54
C GLY A 280 7.04 4.34 -28.59
N LYS A 281 5.80 4.61 -29.03
CA LYS A 281 4.59 4.37 -28.21
C LYS A 281 4.45 2.91 -27.81
N ILE A 282 4.77 2.01 -28.74
CA ILE A 282 4.79 0.57 -28.51
C ILE A 282 6.12 0.03 -29.03
N TRP A 283 6.76 -0.83 -28.25
CA TRP A 283 7.93 -1.59 -28.64
C TRP A 283 7.80 -3.03 -28.13
N VAL A 284 8.70 -3.90 -28.58
CA VAL A 284 8.64 -5.34 -28.25
C VAL A 284 9.95 -5.85 -27.69
N THR A 285 9.88 -6.86 -26.83
CA THR A 285 11.03 -7.62 -26.33
C THR A 285 10.61 -9.06 -26.05
N SER A 286 11.54 -9.93 -25.64
CA SER A 286 11.19 -11.29 -25.21
C SER A 286 10.95 -11.34 -23.71
N ILE A 287 10.16 -12.34 -23.27
CA ILE A 287 9.93 -12.58 -21.84
C ILE A 287 11.22 -12.72 -21.04
N GLU A 288 12.23 -13.38 -21.63
CA GLU A 288 13.55 -13.57 -21.02
C GLU A 288 14.29 -12.25 -20.85
N ARG A 289 14.32 -11.40 -21.89
CA ARG A 289 14.95 -10.08 -21.80
C ARG A 289 14.24 -9.17 -20.81
N LEU A 290 12.90 -9.16 -20.83
CA LEU A 290 12.13 -8.38 -19.88
C LEU A 290 12.39 -8.84 -18.44
N TYR A 291 12.33 -10.15 -18.18
CA TYR A 291 12.68 -10.72 -16.88
C TYR A 291 14.08 -10.29 -16.43
N ASN A 292 15.11 -10.49 -17.26
CA ASN A 292 16.50 -10.12 -16.95
C ASN A 292 16.64 -8.61 -16.66
N SER A 293 15.85 -7.78 -17.34
CA SER A 293 15.84 -6.33 -17.13
C SER A 293 15.11 -5.90 -15.85
N MET A 294 14.13 -6.68 -15.38
CA MET A 294 13.40 -6.45 -14.13
C MET A 294 14.13 -7.04 -12.92
N SER A 295 14.88 -8.13 -13.10
CA SER A 295 15.72 -8.73 -12.04
C SER A 295 17.02 -7.96 -11.80
N ASP A 296 17.44 -7.11 -12.74
CA ASP A 296 18.58 -6.21 -12.56
C ASP A 296 18.33 -5.25 -11.37
N HIS A 297 19.36 -5.05 -10.55
CA HIS A 297 19.28 -4.20 -9.36
C HIS A 297 19.16 -2.72 -9.72
N ASP A 298 18.19 -2.06 -9.10
CA ASP A 298 18.11 -0.60 -9.09
C ASP A 298 19.23 -0.06 -8.19
N SER A 299 20.05 0.86 -8.70
CA SER A 299 21.17 1.43 -7.95
C SER A 299 20.72 2.27 -6.74
N SER A 300 19.52 2.84 -6.77
CA SER A 300 18.98 3.62 -5.64
C SER A 300 18.44 2.69 -4.55
N ALA A 301 17.77 1.60 -4.95
CA ALA A 301 17.19 0.63 -4.02
C ALA A 301 18.18 -0.45 -3.54
N GLN A 302 19.22 -0.72 -4.33
CA GLN A 302 20.12 -1.87 -4.19
C GLN A 302 19.37 -3.21 -4.13
N ARG A 303 18.19 -3.28 -4.77
CA ARG A 303 17.34 -4.47 -4.90
C ARG A 303 16.88 -4.59 -6.35
N ALA A 304 16.49 -5.79 -6.77
CA ALA A 304 15.83 -6.00 -8.05
C ALA A 304 14.65 -5.02 -8.24
N ARG A 305 14.36 -4.71 -9.50
CA ARG A 305 13.14 -3.99 -9.88
C ARG A 305 11.96 -4.97 -9.81
N GLY A 306 10.96 -4.80 -10.67
CA GLY A 306 9.84 -5.73 -10.69
C GLY A 306 8.58 -5.21 -11.35
N LEU A 307 7.45 -5.68 -10.84
CA LEU A 307 6.13 -5.48 -11.41
C LEU A 307 5.19 -4.83 -10.39
N MET A 308 4.48 -3.80 -10.85
CA MET A 308 3.29 -3.27 -10.18
C MET A 308 2.04 -3.68 -10.94
N ARG A 309 0.95 -3.86 -10.20
CA ARG A 309 -0.34 -4.26 -10.75
C ARG A 309 -1.43 -3.36 -10.20
N PHE A 310 -2.28 -2.82 -11.06
CA PHE A 310 -3.44 -1.99 -10.72
C PHE A 310 -4.71 -2.75 -11.08
N ILE A 311 -5.63 -2.89 -10.14
CA ILE A 311 -6.84 -3.71 -10.33
C ILE A 311 -8.11 -2.98 -9.90
N ILE A 312 -9.23 -3.29 -10.55
CA ILE A 312 -10.56 -2.98 -10.04
C ILE A 312 -11.01 -4.09 -9.08
N LYS A 313 -11.14 -3.76 -7.79
CA LYS A 313 -11.35 -4.73 -6.71
C LYS A 313 -12.65 -5.55 -6.81
N LYS A 314 -13.69 -4.99 -7.42
CA LYS A 314 -14.96 -5.71 -7.62
C LYS A 314 -14.84 -6.83 -8.66
N ASP A 315 -13.86 -6.73 -9.56
CA ASP A 315 -13.66 -7.64 -10.67
C ASP A 315 -12.50 -8.61 -10.39
N VAL A 316 -11.52 -8.19 -9.57
CA VAL A 316 -10.35 -8.96 -9.17
C VAL A 316 -10.11 -8.85 -7.66
N ASP A 317 -10.11 -9.97 -6.95
CA ASP A 317 -9.89 -10.03 -5.49
C ASP A 317 -8.68 -10.90 -5.07
N VAL A 318 -7.92 -11.41 -6.03
CA VAL A 318 -6.76 -12.29 -5.79
C VAL A 318 -5.46 -11.69 -6.29
N ARG A 319 -4.38 -11.90 -5.51
CA ARG A 319 -3.00 -11.69 -5.95
C ARG A 319 -2.66 -12.68 -7.06
N LEU A 320 -1.69 -12.34 -7.90
CA LEU A 320 -1.14 -13.27 -8.90
C LEU A 320 -0.40 -14.43 -8.22
N ASP A 321 -0.93 -15.64 -8.33
CA ASP A 321 -0.35 -16.88 -7.78
C ASP A 321 1.04 -17.17 -8.37
N ALA A 322 1.24 -16.79 -9.64
CA ALA A 322 2.54 -16.90 -10.29
C ALA A 322 3.65 -16.09 -9.58
N LEU A 323 3.32 -14.97 -8.92
CA LEU A 323 4.29 -14.08 -8.29
C LEU A 323 4.17 -14.00 -6.76
N ALA A 324 3.10 -14.49 -6.15
CA ALA A 324 2.88 -14.51 -4.71
C ALA A 324 3.71 -15.60 -3.99
N LYS A 325 5.02 -15.64 -4.24
CA LYS A 325 5.95 -16.65 -3.71
C LYS A 325 6.52 -16.32 -2.33
N SER A 326 6.42 -15.07 -1.91
CA SER A 326 6.92 -14.57 -0.63
C SER A 326 5.78 -14.30 0.35
N ASP A 327 5.97 -14.71 1.60
CA ASP A 327 5.13 -14.36 2.75
C ASP A 327 5.47 -12.96 3.33
N CYS A 328 6.61 -12.40 2.91
CA CYS A 328 7.02 -11.02 3.14
C CYS A 328 6.64 -10.17 1.92
N PHE A 329 5.75 -9.20 2.08
CA PHE A 329 5.32 -8.37 0.95
C PHE A 329 4.79 -6.98 1.37
N PRO A 330 4.80 -6.02 0.43
CA PRO A 330 4.24 -4.68 0.60
C PRO A 330 2.78 -4.68 1.07
N VAL A 331 2.43 -3.76 1.95
CA VAL A 331 1.04 -3.52 2.36
C VAL A 331 0.70 -2.06 2.11
N ASN A 332 -0.56 -1.76 1.79
CA ASN A 332 -0.97 -0.40 1.49
C ASN A 332 -0.69 0.50 2.71
N CYS A 333 0.22 1.47 2.55
CA CYS A 333 0.70 2.31 3.63
C CYS A 333 -0.42 3.15 4.29
N THR A 334 -1.46 3.50 3.52
CA THR A 334 -2.61 4.31 3.99
C THR A 334 -3.48 3.60 5.04
N GLN A 335 -3.24 2.30 5.28
CA GLN A 335 -3.92 1.55 6.34
C GLN A 335 -3.33 1.83 7.73
N TYR A 336 -2.06 2.23 7.78
CA TYR A 336 -1.29 2.34 9.01
C TYR A 336 -0.70 3.72 9.24
N ILE A 337 -0.52 4.50 8.17
CA ILE A 337 0.08 5.83 8.24
C ILE A 337 -0.97 6.91 8.03
N ASP A 338 -0.99 7.87 8.94
CA ASP A 338 -1.72 9.11 8.79
C ASP A 338 -1.06 10.00 7.72
N LEU A 339 -1.73 10.16 6.59
CA LEU A 339 -1.23 10.89 5.42
C LEU A 339 -1.79 12.32 5.39
N THR A 340 -1.67 13.09 6.48
CA THR A 340 -1.86 14.54 6.38
C THR A 340 -0.90 15.15 5.35
N PRO A 341 -1.22 16.29 4.72
CA PRO A 341 -0.34 16.90 3.72
C PRO A 341 1.09 17.16 4.23
N GLU A 342 1.22 17.50 5.51
CA GLU A 342 2.49 17.72 6.17
C GLU A 342 3.29 16.41 6.27
N LYS A 343 2.70 15.38 6.88
CA LYS A 343 3.33 14.07 7.03
C LYS A 343 3.72 13.47 5.68
N ARG A 344 2.85 13.56 4.65
CA ARG A 344 3.12 13.06 3.29
C ARG A 344 4.47 13.55 2.75
N ARG A 345 4.76 14.85 2.89
CA ARG A 345 6.01 15.42 2.36
C ARG A 345 7.26 14.80 2.98
N HIS A 346 7.24 14.54 4.28
CA HIS A 346 8.37 13.95 5.01
C HIS A 346 8.46 12.43 4.81
N ILE A 347 7.31 11.77 4.69
CA ILE A 347 7.16 10.32 4.51
C ILE A 347 7.70 9.84 3.15
N PHE A 348 7.56 10.63 2.08
CA PHE A 348 8.07 10.25 0.75
C PHE A 348 9.56 10.55 0.55
N GLY A 349 10.22 11.22 1.49
CA GLY A 349 11.67 11.36 1.49
C GLY A 349 12.31 10.08 2.00
N ARG A 350 12.64 9.13 1.12
CA ARG A 350 13.36 7.91 1.54
C ARG A 350 14.70 8.27 2.18
N ALA A 351 15.10 7.44 3.14
CA ALA A 351 16.35 7.61 3.85
C ALA A 351 17.52 7.52 2.87
N SER A 352 18.48 8.43 3.04
CA SER A 352 19.84 8.13 2.59
C SER A 352 20.27 6.81 3.25
N THR A 353 20.86 5.89 2.47
CA THR A 353 21.14 4.50 2.91
C THR A 353 21.84 4.41 4.28
N ASN A 354 22.66 5.40 4.60
CA ASN A 354 23.52 5.40 5.80
C ASN A 354 22.93 6.20 6.97
N LEU A 355 21.73 6.78 6.81
CA LEU A 355 20.98 7.47 7.87
C LEU A 355 19.67 6.75 8.19
N ASN A 356 19.48 5.53 7.70
CA ASN A 356 18.24 4.78 7.85
C ASN A 356 17.77 4.68 9.31
N SER A 357 18.67 4.50 10.28
CA SER A 357 18.35 4.48 11.71
C SER A 357 17.64 5.77 12.18
N LEU A 358 18.15 6.94 11.78
CA LEU A 358 17.60 8.24 12.15
C LEU A 358 16.29 8.55 11.41
N TYR A 359 16.18 8.18 10.14
CA TYR A 359 14.94 8.34 9.37
C TYR A 359 13.81 7.46 9.94
N VAL A 360 14.13 6.23 10.35
CA VAL A 360 13.15 5.34 10.98
C VAL A 360 12.77 5.84 12.38
N LEU A 361 13.72 6.45 13.12
CA LEU A 361 13.41 7.14 14.38
C LEU A 361 12.49 8.35 14.17
N SER A 362 12.80 9.21 13.19
CA SER A 362 11.95 10.35 12.80
C SER A 362 10.54 9.89 12.43
N MET A 363 10.43 8.84 11.60
CA MET A 363 9.14 8.26 11.22
C MET A 363 8.39 7.68 12.44
N GLY A 364 9.09 6.92 13.30
CA GLY A 364 8.50 6.35 14.51
C GLY A 364 7.93 7.44 15.42
N LEU A 365 8.72 8.45 15.76
CA LEU A 365 8.24 9.58 16.56
C LEU A 365 7.06 10.31 15.89
N SER A 366 7.09 10.47 14.56
CA SER A 366 6.00 11.10 13.78
C SER A 366 4.70 10.30 13.76
N PHE A 367 4.72 9.00 14.06
CA PHE A 367 3.49 8.21 14.22
C PHE A 367 2.74 8.57 15.52
N LEU A 368 3.40 9.13 16.53
CA LEU A 368 2.79 9.45 17.82
C LEU A 368 2.30 10.91 17.95
N ASP A 369 2.58 11.73 16.93
CA ASP A 369 2.26 13.15 16.91
C ASP A 369 1.55 13.55 15.61
N ASN A 370 0.94 14.72 15.60
CA ASN A 370 0.37 15.33 14.41
C ASN A 370 1.45 16.01 13.55
N HIS A 371 2.55 16.46 14.17
CA HIS A 371 3.68 17.08 13.49
C HIS A 371 4.65 16.04 12.92
N ALA A 372 5.13 16.28 11.70
CA ALA A 372 6.20 15.46 11.12
C ALA A 372 7.55 15.91 11.67
N ILE A 373 8.35 14.96 12.18
CA ILE A 373 9.65 15.25 12.78
C ILE A 373 10.74 15.07 11.75
N ASP A 374 11.58 16.08 11.55
CA ASP A 374 12.70 16.02 10.62
C ASP A 374 13.96 15.39 11.26
N VAL A 375 14.76 14.69 10.45
CA VAL A 375 16.05 14.13 10.88
C VAL A 375 17.03 15.24 11.27
N ASP A 376 16.96 16.41 10.62
CA ASP A 376 17.78 17.57 10.97
C ASP A 376 17.51 18.06 12.40
N GLU A 377 16.26 18.01 12.86
CA GLU A 377 15.90 18.37 14.23
C GLU A 377 16.50 17.39 15.25
N ILE A 378 16.44 16.09 14.94
CA ILE A 378 17.02 15.04 15.78
C ILE A 378 18.54 15.22 15.89
N LEU A 379 19.23 15.44 14.76
CA LEU A 379 20.67 15.66 14.72
C LEU A 379 21.08 16.89 15.52
N SER A 380 20.33 18.00 15.35
CA SER A 380 20.57 19.25 16.06
C SER A 380 20.41 19.07 17.58
N ALA A 381 19.30 18.47 18.02
CA ALA A 381 19.02 18.25 19.43
C ALA A 381 20.00 17.27 20.09
N ALA A 382 20.43 16.23 19.36
CA ALA A 382 21.40 15.27 19.85
C ALA A 382 22.85 15.78 19.84
N ASN A 383 23.10 16.93 19.20
CA ASN A 383 24.40 17.52 18.92
C ASN A 383 25.33 16.53 18.18
N ILE A 384 24.80 15.90 17.13
CA ILE A 384 25.51 14.92 16.28
C ILE A 384 25.72 15.56 14.90
N SER A 385 26.95 15.52 14.40
CA SER A 385 27.23 16.00 13.04
C SER A 385 26.79 14.97 12.00
N TYR A 386 26.46 15.43 10.78
CA TYR A 386 26.15 14.52 9.67
C TYR A 386 27.26 13.49 9.41
N THR A 387 28.52 13.90 9.49
CA THR A 387 29.66 12.99 9.30
C THR A 387 29.68 11.91 10.37
N GLU A 388 29.52 12.29 11.64
CA GLU A 388 29.44 11.34 12.76
C GLU A 388 28.25 10.38 12.61
N ALA A 389 27.08 10.89 12.23
CA ALA A 389 25.88 10.09 12.00
C ALA A 389 26.06 9.07 10.86
N LEU A 390 26.87 9.37 9.85
CA LEU A 390 27.17 8.45 8.74
C LEU A 390 28.22 7.39 9.12
N SER A 391 29.12 7.69 10.06
CA SER A 391 30.24 6.81 10.42
C SER A 391 29.93 5.77 11.51
N ILE A 392 28.78 5.83 12.19
CA ILE A 392 28.47 4.98 13.36
C ILE A 392 27.30 4.03 13.06
N GLU A 393 27.54 2.71 13.05
CA GLU A 393 26.45 1.72 13.15
C GLU A 393 25.73 1.92 14.49
N THR A 394 24.42 2.14 14.46
CA THR A 394 23.66 2.46 15.66
C THR A 394 23.12 1.18 16.30
N THR A 395 23.33 1.00 17.60
CA THR A 395 22.67 -0.02 18.42
C THR A 395 21.32 0.48 18.96
N ALA A 396 20.44 -0.42 19.42
CA ALA A 396 19.17 0.01 20.04
C ALA A 396 19.38 0.95 21.25
N LEU A 397 20.43 0.72 22.03
CA LEU A 397 20.78 1.59 23.16
C LEU A 397 21.20 2.99 22.69
N GLU A 398 22.05 3.08 21.67
CA GLU A 398 22.50 4.36 21.13
C GLU A 398 21.35 5.14 20.50
N LEU A 399 20.49 4.47 19.72
CA LEU A 399 19.32 5.11 19.12
C LEU A 399 18.35 5.60 20.20
N THR A 400 18.21 4.86 21.30
CA THR A 400 17.40 5.28 22.46
C THR A 400 17.98 6.54 23.11
N ASN A 401 19.30 6.62 23.25
CA ASN A 401 19.96 7.80 23.80
C ASN A 401 19.79 9.03 22.90
N ILE A 402 19.86 8.85 21.57
CA ILE A 402 19.60 9.91 20.59
C ILE A 402 18.15 10.41 20.72
N ALA A 403 17.19 9.49 20.74
CA ALA A 403 15.77 9.81 20.88
C ALA A 403 15.49 10.59 22.18
N ASN A 404 16.05 10.15 23.30
CA ASN A 404 15.87 10.82 24.59
C ASN A 404 16.51 12.22 24.64
N LYS A 405 17.63 12.45 23.93
CA LYS A 405 18.20 13.81 23.80
C LYS A 405 17.24 14.74 23.05
N TYR A 406 16.63 14.27 21.96
CA TYR A 406 15.62 15.03 21.22
C TYR A 406 14.40 15.34 22.11
N LEU A 407 13.83 14.34 22.77
CA LEU A 407 12.65 14.49 23.64
C LEU A 407 12.89 15.41 24.85
N THR A 408 14.12 15.48 25.38
CA THR A 408 14.45 16.38 26.50
C THR A 408 14.36 17.86 26.10
N GLY A 409 14.54 18.17 24.81
CA GLY A 409 14.55 19.54 24.29
C GLY A 409 13.27 19.97 23.58
N SER A 410 12.28 19.09 23.45
CA SER A 410 11.09 19.29 22.61
C SER A 410 9.78 19.38 23.42
N GLU A 411 8.68 19.81 22.80
CA GLU A 411 7.36 19.89 23.45
C GLU A 411 6.69 18.52 23.67
N PHE A 412 7.36 17.42 23.30
CA PHE A 412 6.88 16.03 23.35
C PHE A 412 6.97 15.43 24.77
N SER A 413 6.42 16.14 25.75
CA SER A 413 6.47 15.73 27.17
C SER A 413 5.72 14.43 27.47
N ASP A 414 4.86 13.99 26.54
CA ASP A 414 4.04 12.79 26.65
C ASP A 414 4.61 11.59 25.88
N VAL A 415 5.78 11.68 25.24
CA VAL A 415 6.44 10.54 24.56
C VAL A 415 7.64 10.06 25.38
N ILE A 416 7.76 8.75 25.55
CA ILE A 416 8.90 8.11 26.23
C ILE A 416 9.58 7.13 25.27
N CYS A 417 10.92 7.17 25.26
CA CYS A 417 11.76 6.19 24.59
C CYS A 417 12.50 5.31 25.61
N THR A 418 12.28 4.00 25.54
CA THR A 418 12.93 3.02 26.44
C THR A 418 13.69 1.94 25.65
N HIS A 419 14.86 1.57 26.17
CA HIS A 419 15.65 0.45 25.65
C HIS A 419 15.28 -0.83 26.38
N HIS A 420 14.95 -1.89 25.65
CA HIS A 420 14.64 -3.20 26.20
C HIS A 420 15.64 -4.22 25.67
N LEU A 421 16.19 -5.02 26.58
CA LEU A 421 17.21 -6.02 26.27
C LEU A 421 16.76 -7.39 26.80
N TYR A 422 17.07 -8.45 26.07
CA TYR A 422 16.79 -9.82 26.51
C TYR A 422 17.66 -10.20 27.72
N ASP A 423 17.02 -10.60 28.81
CA ASP A 423 17.70 -11.06 30.02
C ASP A 423 17.92 -12.58 29.98
N ASN A 424 19.18 -12.98 29.86
CA ASN A 424 19.63 -14.38 29.85
C ASN A 424 19.34 -15.14 31.17
N THR A 425 18.92 -14.45 32.23
CA THR A 425 18.56 -15.08 33.52
C THR A 425 17.11 -15.54 33.60
N THR A 426 16.28 -15.17 32.62
CA THR A 426 14.88 -15.59 32.55
C THR A 426 14.73 -17.00 31.97
N ASN A 427 13.65 -17.70 32.33
CA ASN A 427 13.28 -19.00 31.74
C ASN A 427 12.60 -18.87 30.35
N GLU A 428 12.47 -17.66 29.83
CA GLU A 428 11.87 -17.38 28.52
C GLU A 428 12.88 -17.68 27.41
N THR A 429 12.45 -18.05 26.21
CA THR A 429 13.36 -18.13 25.05
C THR A 429 13.52 -16.74 24.44
N LYS A 430 14.62 -16.46 23.74
CA LYS A 430 14.81 -15.19 23.00
C LYS A 430 13.67 -14.87 22.05
N GLU A 431 13.18 -15.87 21.33
CA GLU A 431 12.05 -15.73 20.42
C GLU A 431 10.73 -15.49 21.19
N GLY A 432 10.56 -16.18 22.32
CA GLY A 432 9.45 -15.96 23.24
C GLY A 432 9.42 -14.53 23.77
N TRP A 433 10.57 -14.03 24.22
CA TRP A 433 10.74 -12.64 24.67
C TRP A 433 10.37 -11.65 23.57
N PHE A 434 10.85 -11.87 22.35
CA PHE A 434 10.53 -10.99 21.22
C PHE A 434 9.02 -10.98 20.94
N LYS A 435 8.36 -12.14 20.99
CA LYS A 435 6.90 -12.24 20.92
C LYS A 435 6.20 -11.50 22.06
N THR A 436 6.69 -11.63 23.29
CA THR A 436 6.17 -10.93 24.47
C THR A 436 6.31 -9.41 24.32
N GLN A 437 7.39 -8.93 23.71
CA GLN A 437 7.50 -7.50 23.38
C GLN A 437 6.46 -7.11 22.33
N LEU A 438 6.40 -7.79 21.18
CA LEU A 438 5.43 -7.50 20.11
C LEU A 438 3.97 -7.50 20.58
N LEU A 439 3.59 -8.35 21.53
CA LEU A 439 2.26 -8.34 22.13
C LEU A 439 1.89 -7.02 22.83
N LYS A 440 2.89 -6.23 23.26
CA LYS A 440 2.65 -4.91 23.90
C LYS A 440 2.27 -3.81 22.92
N ILE A 441 2.47 -4.03 21.62
CA ILE A 441 2.12 -3.06 20.56
C ILE A 441 0.94 -3.55 19.69
N ALA A 442 0.47 -4.78 19.91
CA ALA A 442 -0.61 -5.35 19.14
C ALA A 442 -1.90 -4.54 19.32
N ASN A 443 -2.42 -3.97 18.22
CA ASN A 443 -3.54 -3.03 18.22
C ASN A 443 -3.35 -1.78 19.10
N ASP A 444 -2.11 -1.40 19.42
CA ASP A 444 -1.82 -0.16 20.16
C ASP A 444 -1.16 0.88 19.25
N THR A 445 -1.97 1.84 18.78
CA THR A 445 -1.48 2.92 17.92
C THR A 445 -0.56 3.91 18.66
N ASN A 446 -0.43 3.81 19.99
CA ASN A 446 0.40 4.71 20.79
C ASN A 446 1.78 4.14 21.10
N ALA A 447 2.11 2.93 20.64
CA ALA A 447 3.39 2.32 20.90
C ALA A 447 3.89 1.51 19.71
N HIS A 448 5.20 1.54 19.49
CA HIS A 448 5.86 0.71 18.49
C HIS A 448 7.31 0.45 18.89
N PHE A 449 7.94 -0.51 18.21
CA PHE A 449 9.35 -0.83 18.43
C PHE A 449 10.19 -0.50 17.22
N LEU A 450 11.40 -0.03 17.44
CA LEU A 450 12.43 0.04 16.42
C LEU A 450 13.41 -1.11 16.62
N VAL A 451 13.69 -1.82 15.54
CA VAL A 451 14.59 -2.96 15.52
C VAL A 451 15.54 -2.87 14.33
N ASN A 452 16.77 -3.32 14.53
CA ASN A 452 17.76 -3.45 13.47
C ASN A 452 17.76 -4.89 12.94
N ILE A 453 17.58 -5.04 11.63
CA ILE A 453 17.46 -6.33 10.96
C ILE A 453 18.51 -6.49 9.85
N ASP A 454 18.85 -7.74 9.57
CA ASP A 454 19.36 -8.20 8.30
C ASP A 454 18.17 -8.48 7.39
N TYR A 455 17.98 -7.62 6.38
CA TYR A 455 16.83 -7.70 5.48
C TYR A 455 16.81 -9.00 4.67
N ASN A 456 17.96 -9.48 4.22
CA ASN A 456 18.08 -10.73 3.46
C ASN A 456 17.72 -11.94 4.33
N GLU A 457 18.14 -11.94 5.60
CA GLU A 457 17.73 -12.97 6.58
C GLU A 457 16.23 -12.90 6.89
N VAL A 458 15.61 -11.72 6.94
CA VAL A 458 14.15 -11.63 7.09
C VAL A 458 13.45 -12.22 5.86
N LEU A 459 13.86 -11.83 4.64
CA LEU A 459 13.26 -12.34 3.41
C LEU A 459 13.52 -13.84 3.20
N GLY A 460 14.68 -14.34 3.67
CA GLY A 460 15.13 -15.72 3.49
C GLY A 460 15.81 -16.00 2.15
N HIS A 461 16.23 -14.96 1.43
CA HIS A 461 16.97 -15.03 0.17
C HIS A 461 17.78 -13.73 -0.02
N LYS A 462 18.67 -13.69 -1.01
CA LYS A 462 19.53 -12.54 -1.28
C LYS A 462 18.82 -11.51 -2.16
N ALA A 463 18.09 -10.58 -1.55
CA ALA A 463 17.42 -9.49 -2.26
C ALA A 463 18.35 -8.30 -2.49
N ILE A 464 19.06 -7.89 -1.44
CA ILE A 464 19.99 -6.76 -1.45
C ILE A 464 21.42 -7.26 -1.62
N GLY A 465 22.18 -6.63 -2.52
CA GLY A 465 23.58 -6.96 -2.79
C GLY A 465 24.48 -6.75 -1.56
N GLU A 466 25.46 -7.63 -1.35
CA GLU A 466 26.47 -7.47 -0.30
C GLU A 466 27.54 -6.49 -0.78
N SER A 467 27.80 -5.43 0.00
CA SER A 467 28.94 -4.53 -0.26
C SER A 467 30.15 -4.94 0.59
N ASN A 468 31.26 -5.25 -0.06
CA ASN A 468 32.54 -5.53 0.60
C ASN A 468 33.27 -4.22 0.94
N ASN A 469 32.57 -3.28 1.56
CA ASN A 469 33.16 -2.01 1.95
C ASN A 469 33.30 -1.90 3.47
N GLN A 470 34.49 -1.55 3.93
CA GLN A 470 34.82 -1.42 5.35
C GLN A 470 34.21 -0.13 5.96
N TYR A 471 33.82 0.84 5.13
CA TYR A 471 33.35 2.16 5.54
C TYR A 471 31.84 2.29 5.33
N ARG A 472 31.08 2.55 6.41
CA ARG A 472 29.60 2.70 6.39
C ARG A 472 29.14 3.78 5.41
N GLU A 473 29.92 4.85 5.23
CA GLU A 473 29.63 5.92 4.27
C GLU A 473 29.54 5.41 2.82
N THR A 474 30.12 4.25 2.56
CA THR A 474 30.26 3.66 1.22
C THR A 474 29.83 2.19 1.17
N ALA A 475 29.20 1.69 2.24
CA ALA A 475 28.70 0.32 2.38
C ALA A 475 27.16 0.34 2.39
N PRO A 476 26.49 0.22 1.22
CA PRO A 476 25.03 0.25 1.19
C PRO A 476 24.42 -0.86 2.06
N LEU A 477 23.49 -0.45 2.94
CA LEU A 477 22.46 -1.28 3.59
C LEU A 477 22.96 -2.40 4.52
N LYS A 478 24.11 -2.24 5.16
CA LYS A 478 24.57 -3.15 6.22
C LYS A 478 23.71 -3.07 7.49
N GLU A 479 23.06 -1.93 7.70
CA GLU A 479 22.20 -1.64 8.84
C GLU A 479 20.80 -1.28 8.31
N PHE A 480 19.79 -2.07 8.68
CA PHE A 480 18.43 -1.89 8.18
C PHE A 480 17.48 -1.81 9.38
N TRP A 481 17.18 -0.59 9.79
CA TRP A 481 16.20 -0.32 10.83
C TRP A 481 14.80 -0.36 10.27
N VAL A 482 13.88 -0.87 11.07
CA VAL A 482 12.44 -0.86 10.81
C VAL A 482 11.68 -0.57 12.10
N ALA A 483 10.55 0.10 11.98
CA ALA A 483 9.58 0.21 13.06
C ALA A 483 8.56 -0.94 12.95
N CYS A 484 8.49 -1.81 13.96
CA CYS A 484 7.39 -2.74 14.16
C CYS A 484 6.21 -1.93 14.71
N ILE A 485 5.24 -1.63 13.85
CA ILE A 485 4.12 -0.73 14.16
C ILE A 485 2.84 -1.47 14.59
N ASP A 486 2.72 -2.75 14.25
CA ASP A 486 1.63 -3.59 14.72
C ASP A 486 2.06 -5.07 14.70
N TYR A 487 1.37 -5.89 15.48
CA TYR A 487 1.53 -7.34 15.50
C TYR A 487 0.17 -8.02 15.41
N LEU A 488 -0.10 -8.59 14.24
CA LEU A 488 -1.30 -9.35 13.94
C LEU A 488 -1.14 -10.77 14.52
N TYR A 489 -1.40 -10.89 15.82
CA TYR A 489 -1.21 -12.13 16.59
C TYR A 489 -1.90 -13.35 15.98
N GLU A 490 -3.12 -13.19 15.45
CA GLU A 490 -3.89 -14.30 14.86
C GLU A 490 -3.18 -14.95 13.66
N ASN A 491 -2.43 -14.14 12.90
CA ASN A 491 -1.72 -14.58 11.70
C ASN A 491 -0.22 -14.79 11.94
N ASP A 492 0.27 -14.50 13.14
CA ASP A 492 1.70 -14.45 13.51
C ASP A 492 2.55 -13.55 12.59
N VAL A 493 2.00 -12.39 12.20
CA VAL A 493 2.62 -11.44 11.27
C VAL A 493 2.89 -10.09 11.93
N VAL A 494 4.06 -9.52 11.68
CA VAL A 494 4.45 -8.17 12.11
C VAL A 494 4.27 -7.21 10.95
N ILE A 495 3.67 -6.05 11.21
CA ILE A 495 3.62 -4.93 10.27
C ILE A 495 4.82 -4.03 10.54
N LEU A 496 5.59 -3.80 9.49
CA LEU A 496 6.87 -3.11 9.51
C LEU A 496 6.75 -1.83 8.70
N ALA A 497 7.25 -0.73 9.27
CA ALA A 497 7.45 0.52 8.58
C ALA A 497 8.95 0.73 8.39
N ASP A 498 9.37 1.07 7.18
CA ASP A 498 10.75 1.40 6.87
C ASP A 498 10.86 2.62 5.95
N MET A 499 12.02 3.25 5.97
CA MET A 499 12.33 4.40 5.12
C MET A 499 13.38 4.06 4.06
N SER A 500 13.73 2.78 3.87
CA SER A 500 14.74 2.35 2.91
C SER A 500 14.18 2.36 1.49
N PRO A 501 14.97 2.77 0.48
CA PRO A 501 14.55 2.66 -0.93
C PRO A 501 14.44 1.18 -1.41
N ALA A 502 14.96 0.20 -0.65
CA ALA A 502 14.92 -1.22 -0.98
C ALA A 502 13.52 -1.88 -0.85
N SER A 503 12.55 -1.13 -0.34
CA SER A 503 11.29 -1.66 0.20
C SER A 503 10.15 -0.65 0.01
N SER A 504 8.90 -1.12 0.02
CA SER A 504 7.75 -0.21 0.23
C SER A 504 7.75 0.29 1.66
N GLN A 505 7.16 1.44 1.91
CA GLN A 505 7.22 2.06 3.23
C GLN A 505 6.58 1.20 4.31
N ILE A 506 5.45 0.57 4.00
CA ILE A 506 4.84 -0.46 4.86
C ILE A 506 4.91 -1.80 4.17
N TRP A 507 5.34 -2.81 4.91
CA TRP A 507 5.33 -4.21 4.49
C TRP A 507 5.09 -5.09 5.69
N ARG A 508 4.85 -6.37 5.43
CA ARG A 508 4.61 -7.37 6.47
C ARG A 508 5.60 -8.51 6.38
N ALA A 509 5.87 -9.14 7.51
CA ALA A 509 6.68 -10.35 7.59
C ALA A 509 6.20 -11.27 8.73
N PRO A 510 6.33 -12.61 8.59
CA PRO A 510 6.14 -13.51 9.72
C PRO A 510 7.08 -13.16 10.88
N ARG A 511 6.56 -13.18 12.11
CA ARG A 511 7.32 -12.85 13.33
C ARG A 511 8.63 -13.64 13.44
N SER A 512 8.60 -14.93 13.13
CA SER A 512 9.78 -15.81 13.19
C SER A 512 10.88 -15.38 12.22
N LYS A 513 10.52 -14.85 11.04
CA LYS A 513 11.47 -14.31 10.06
C LYS A 513 12.08 -12.99 10.54
N VAL A 514 11.27 -12.10 11.11
CA VAL A 514 11.79 -10.86 11.72
C VAL A 514 12.77 -11.19 12.85
N PHE A 515 12.42 -12.13 13.72
CA PHE A 515 13.30 -12.59 14.80
C PHE A 515 14.62 -13.16 14.29
N ARG A 516 14.58 -14.01 13.25
CA ARG A 516 15.78 -14.57 12.59
C ARG A 516 16.70 -13.47 12.06
N GLY A 517 16.12 -12.41 11.52
CA GLY A 517 16.83 -11.27 10.96
C GLY A 517 17.41 -10.30 11.98
N LEU A 518 17.07 -10.35 13.27
CA LEU A 518 17.61 -9.40 14.24
C LEU A 518 19.15 -9.39 14.24
N GLN A 519 19.76 -8.20 14.12
CA GLN A 519 21.22 -8.06 14.08
C GLN A 519 21.87 -8.40 15.44
N GLU A 520 21.23 -8.00 16.55
CA GLU A 520 21.73 -8.23 17.91
C GLU A 520 21.41 -9.67 18.41
N LYS A 521 21.81 -10.70 17.65
CA LYS A 521 21.44 -12.12 17.85
C LYS A 521 21.80 -12.69 19.24
N PHE A 522 22.92 -12.27 19.80
CA PHE A 522 23.40 -12.78 21.09
C PHE A 522 22.57 -12.26 22.25
N THR A 523 22.18 -11.00 22.18
CA THR A 523 21.44 -10.30 23.23
C THR A 523 20.42 -9.41 22.53
N PRO A 524 19.29 -9.98 22.07
CA PRO A 524 18.28 -9.21 21.35
C PRO A 524 17.90 -7.95 22.11
N SER A 525 17.91 -6.83 21.41
CA SER A 525 17.59 -5.53 21.97
C SER A 525 16.67 -4.77 21.02
N ILE A 526 15.80 -3.95 21.60
CA ILE A 526 14.81 -3.16 20.87
C ILE A 526 14.69 -1.78 21.53
N LEU A 527 14.37 -0.78 20.72
CA LEU A 527 13.96 0.54 21.18
C LEU A 527 12.43 0.57 21.17
N ARG A 528 11.81 0.93 22.29
CA ARG A 528 10.36 1.16 22.38
C ARG A 528 10.09 2.65 22.42
N ILE A 529 9.23 3.11 21.53
CA ILE A 529 8.65 4.45 21.58
C ILE A 529 7.21 4.28 22.02
N GLU A 530 6.80 5.00 23.06
CA GLU A 530 5.43 4.98 23.52
C GLU A 530 4.96 6.37 23.90
N LYS A 531 3.74 6.71 23.49
CA LYS A 531 3.04 7.85 24.02
C LYS A 531 2.49 7.45 25.39
N THR A 532 3.00 8.10 26.43
CA THR A 532 2.40 8.00 27.74
C THR A 532 0.94 8.40 27.63
N LYS A 533 0.07 7.54 28.13
CA LYS A 533 -1.27 8.02 28.50
C LYS A 533 -1.01 9.10 29.54
N PRO A 534 -1.53 10.34 29.36
CA PRO A 534 -1.37 11.36 30.37
C PRO A 534 -1.77 10.74 31.71
N GLU A 535 -1.00 10.99 32.78
CA GLU A 535 -1.39 10.58 34.13
C GLU A 535 -2.86 10.93 34.29
N GLU A 536 -3.68 9.94 34.67
CA GLU A 536 -5.13 10.11 34.81
C GLU A 536 -5.37 11.39 35.59
N ASN A 537 -5.79 12.46 34.92
CA ASN A 537 -6.11 13.69 35.59
C ASN A 537 -7.52 13.48 36.13
N PRO A 538 -7.72 13.29 37.45
CA PRO A 538 -9.03 13.06 38.02
C PRO A 538 -10.00 14.25 37.84
N LEU A 539 -9.54 15.33 37.19
CA LEU A 539 -10.26 16.56 36.92
C LEU A 539 -10.41 16.86 35.41
N ASP A 540 -10.05 15.94 34.50
CA ASP A 540 -10.36 16.13 33.07
C ASP A 540 -11.82 15.80 32.75
N LEU A 541 -12.54 16.80 32.23
CA LEU A 541 -13.98 16.71 31.96
C LEU A 541 -14.31 15.55 31.01
N ASN A 542 -13.58 15.41 29.91
CA ASN A 542 -13.88 14.41 28.88
C ASN A 542 -13.68 12.99 29.41
N TYR A 543 -12.61 12.78 30.18
CA TYR A 543 -12.37 11.51 30.87
C TYR A 543 -13.50 11.19 31.87
N ILE A 544 -13.85 12.14 32.74
CA ILE A 544 -14.88 11.95 33.78
C ILE A 544 -16.22 11.55 33.15
N ILE A 545 -16.67 12.25 32.11
CA ILE A 545 -18.00 12.02 31.50
C ILE A 545 -18.03 10.81 30.55
N SER A 546 -16.88 10.36 30.03
CA SER A 546 -16.80 9.18 29.16
C SER A 546 -16.69 7.88 29.95
N ASN A 547 -16.01 7.91 31.11
CA ASN A 547 -15.77 6.71 31.93
C ASN A 547 -16.86 6.45 32.97
N ASN A 548 -17.75 7.41 33.22
CA ASN A 548 -18.82 7.27 34.20
C ASN A 548 -20.18 7.49 33.51
N LYS A 549 -21.08 6.52 33.67
CA LYS A 549 -22.42 6.58 33.05
C LYS A 549 -23.29 7.71 33.62
N ILE A 550 -23.16 8.01 34.92
CA ILE A 550 -23.88 9.10 35.59
C ILE A 550 -22.87 9.95 36.37
N VAL A 551 -22.80 11.24 36.05
CA VAL A 551 -21.89 12.19 36.73
C VAL A 551 -22.64 13.41 37.22
N LEU A 552 -22.44 13.77 38.48
CA LEU A 552 -22.93 15.03 39.06
C LEU A 552 -21.75 15.90 39.48
N PHE A 553 -21.55 17.01 38.75
CA PHE A 553 -20.69 18.09 39.19
C PHE A 553 -21.50 19.03 40.08
N TYR A 554 -21.11 19.14 41.35
CA TYR A 554 -21.90 19.80 42.39
C TYR A 554 -21.10 20.89 43.12
N ASN A 555 -21.81 21.87 43.67
CA ASN A 555 -21.24 22.85 44.59
C ASN A 555 -21.92 22.70 45.97
N ASN A 556 -21.12 22.53 47.03
CA ASN A 556 -21.62 22.36 48.41
C ASN A 556 -22.52 23.51 48.88
N ASP A 557 -22.25 24.73 48.40
CA ASP A 557 -23.00 25.93 48.79
C ASP A 557 -24.25 26.18 47.90
N ASP A 558 -24.48 25.34 46.90
CA ASP A 558 -25.61 25.47 45.97
C ASP A 558 -26.80 24.59 46.40
N PRO A 559 -27.96 25.17 46.75
CA PRO A 559 -29.15 24.40 47.16
C PRO A 559 -29.65 23.44 46.08
N TRP A 560 -29.47 23.78 44.80
CA TRP A 560 -29.92 22.94 43.69
C TRP A 560 -29.07 21.68 43.53
N SER A 561 -27.78 21.77 43.82
CA SER A 561 -26.84 20.65 43.88
C SER A 561 -27.25 19.64 44.96
N TYR A 562 -27.59 20.11 46.16
CA TYR A 562 -28.14 19.26 47.22
C TYR A 562 -29.46 18.60 46.79
N MET A 563 -30.34 19.38 46.18
CA MET A 563 -31.64 18.90 45.73
C MET A 563 -31.53 17.79 44.68
N LEU A 564 -30.72 17.97 43.63
CA LEU A 564 -30.53 16.93 42.61
C LEU A 564 -29.94 15.65 43.21
N ASN A 565 -28.96 15.78 44.11
CA ASN A 565 -28.41 14.63 44.80
C ASN A 565 -29.48 13.85 45.60
N SER A 566 -30.38 14.57 46.29
CA SER A 566 -31.51 13.95 46.99
C SER A 566 -32.50 13.29 46.04
N VAL A 567 -32.80 13.91 44.91
CA VAL A 567 -33.73 13.38 43.90
C VAL A 567 -33.17 12.09 43.28
N MET A 568 -31.89 12.08 42.90
CA MET A 568 -31.22 10.88 42.36
C MET A 568 -31.25 9.72 43.37
N SER A 569 -31.01 10.00 44.64
CA SER A 569 -31.12 9.00 45.70
C SER A 569 -32.56 8.51 45.90
N ASN A 570 -33.55 9.40 45.80
CA ASN A 570 -34.98 9.06 45.96
C ASN A 570 -35.51 8.16 44.85
N ILE A 571 -34.98 8.28 43.63
CA ILE A 571 -35.27 7.36 42.52
C ILE A 571 -34.40 6.11 42.55
N GLY A 572 -33.64 5.85 43.61
CA GLY A 572 -32.88 4.60 43.79
C GLY A 572 -31.55 4.52 43.03
N VAL A 573 -31.00 5.63 42.56
CA VAL A 573 -29.68 5.64 41.90
C VAL A 573 -28.58 5.54 42.96
N THR A 574 -27.84 4.43 42.92
CA THR A 574 -26.68 4.19 43.80
C THR A 574 -25.33 4.38 43.10
N GLU A 575 -25.31 4.32 41.77
CA GLU A 575 -24.11 4.43 40.95
C GLU A 575 -24.03 5.81 40.28
N ILE A 576 -23.56 6.80 41.04
CA ILE A 576 -23.38 8.17 40.57
C ILE A 576 -21.99 8.68 40.97
N HIS A 577 -21.21 9.10 39.98
CA HIS A 577 -19.91 9.71 40.21
C HIS A 577 -20.11 11.19 40.56
N LYS A 578 -19.61 11.63 41.72
CA LYS A 578 -19.81 12.98 42.23
C LYS A 578 -18.49 13.74 42.24
N VAL A 579 -18.49 14.93 41.64
CA VAL A 579 -17.30 15.78 41.56
C VAL A 579 -17.60 17.14 42.19
N ASP A 580 -16.87 17.47 43.24
CA ASP A 580 -16.99 18.76 43.93
C ASP A 580 -16.30 19.86 43.12
N ILE A 581 -17.04 20.91 42.76
CA ILE A 581 -16.55 22.08 42.03
C ILE A 581 -16.68 23.39 42.84
N SER A 582 -16.75 23.30 44.17
CA SER A 582 -16.79 24.46 45.08
C SER A 582 -15.43 25.14 45.28
N GLY A 583 -14.33 24.47 44.97
CA GLY A 583 -12.96 24.95 45.14
C GLY A 583 -12.59 26.19 44.31
N PHE A 584 -11.63 26.96 44.83
CA PHE A 584 -11.04 28.15 44.16
C PHE A 584 -9.63 27.89 43.61
N ASP A 585 -9.14 26.65 43.66
CA ASP A 585 -7.88 26.28 43.04
C ASP A 585 -7.97 26.36 41.50
N LEU A 586 -6.80 26.48 40.86
CA LEU A 586 -6.69 26.68 39.41
C LEU A 586 -7.37 25.54 38.61
N TYR A 587 -7.36 24.32 39.14
CA TYR A 587 -7.95 23.16 38.47
C TYR A 587 -9.48 23.21 38.53
N THR A 588 -10.06 23.49 39.69
CA THR A 588 -11.51 23.64 39.84
C THR A 588 -12.06 24.82 39.02
N LEU A 589 -11.31 25.92 38.91
CA LEU A 589 -11.67 27.05 38.03
C LEU A 589 -11.66 26.65 36.55
N ASN A 590 -10.65 25.92 36.09
CA ASN A 590 -10.56 25.43 34.72
C ASN A 590 -11.65 24.40 34.39
N LEU A 591 -11.94 23.48 35.31
CA LEU A 591 -13.02 22.50 35.15
C LEU A 591 -14.39 23.19 35.05
N ARG A 592 -14.68 24.21 35.89
CA ARG A 592 -15.90 25.01 35.76
C ARG A 592 -16.01 25.70 34.40
N LYS A 593 -14.91 26.28 33.91
CA LYS A 593 -14.89 26.90 32.58
C LYS A 593 -15.19 25.89 31.46
N LYS A 594 -14.57 24.70 31.52
CA LYS A 594 -14.84 23.60 30.57
C LYS A 594 -16.30 23.13 30.65
N LEU A 595 -16.84 22.97 31.86
CA LEU A 595 -18.25 22.61 32.09
C LEU A 595 -19.19 23.63 31.46
N THR A 596 -18.96 24.93 31.66
CA THR A 596 -19.79 25.98 31.04
C THR A 596 -19.75 25.94 29.52
N VAL A 597 -18.57 25.74 28.92
CA VAL A 597 -18.43 25.63 27.47
C VAL A 597 -19.13 24.37 26.93
N HIS A 598 -18.94 23.22 27.58
CA HIS A 598 -19.47 21.94 27.10
C HIS A 598 -20.99 21.81 27.32
N SER A 599 -21.50 22.24 28.46
CA SER A 599 -22.92 22.09 28.81
C SER A 599 -23.80 23.23 28.31
N GLY A 600 -23.21 24.37 27.94
CA GLY A 600 -23.94 25.61 27.67
C GLY A 600 -24.57 26.26 28.91
N LYS A 601 -24.34 25.71 30.11
CA LYS A 601 -24.91 26.15 31.38
C LYS A 601 -23.90 26.97 32.18
N GLU A 602 -24.35 28.08 32.75
CA GLU A 602 -23.45 29.00 33.47
C GLU A 602 -23.17 28.59 34.92
N LYS A 603 -24.03 27.78 35.55
CA LYS A 603 -23.98 27.50 36.99
C LYS A 603 -24.15 26.01 37.31
N PRO A 604 -23.53 25.50 38.39
CA PRO A 604 -23.86 24.17 38.90
C PRO A 604 -25.33 24.09 39.38
N PRO A 605 -25.89 22.87 39.53
CA PRO A 605 -25.26 21.57 39.28
C PRO A 605 -25.25 21.17 37.80
N TYR A 606 -24.29 20.35 37.38
CA TYR A 606 -24.28 19.75 36.04
C TYR A 606 -24.47 18.24 36.17
N LEU A 607 -25.56 17.71 35.61
CA LEU A 607 -25.85 16.28 35.60
C LEU A 607 -25.63 15.72 34.19
N TYR A 608 -24.71 14.77 34.08
CA TYR A 608 -24.38 14.08 32.84
C TYR A 608 -24.87 12.64 32.87
N PHE A 609 -25.35 12.15 31.73
CA PHE A 609 -25.71 10.76 31.47
C PHE A 609 -25.08 10.32 30.15
N ASN A 610 -24.25 9.27 30.17
CA ASN A 610 -23.51 8.76 29.01
C ASN A 610 -22.83 9.87 28.19
N GLY A 611 -21.97 10.68 28.83
CA GLY A 611 -21.24 11.77 28.18
C GLY A 611 -22.06 13.05 27.87
N ASN A 612 -23.39 13.03 28.02
CA ASN A 612 -24.25 14.15 27.64
C ASN A 612 -24.84 14.89 28.85
N CYS A 613 -24.83 16.22 28.83
CA CYS A 613 -25.47 17.03 29.88
C CYS A 613 -27.00 16.99 29.72
N LEU A 614 -27.72 16.68 30.80
CA LEU A 614 -29.19 16.52 30.81
C LEU A 614 -29.99 17.83 30.86
N GLY A 615 -29.32 18.98 30.83
CA GLY A 615 -29.96 20.31 30.78
C GLY A 615 -30.09 21.01 32.13
N GLU A 616 -31.07 21.90 32.24
CA GLU A 616 -31.33 22.66 33.46
C GLU A 616 -32.01 21.80 34.52
N VAL A 617 -31.97 22.27 35.77
CA VAL A 617 -32.58 21.55 36.90
C VAL A 617 -34.07 21.28 36.66
N ASN A 618 -34.78 22.23 36.04
CA ASN A 618 -36.20 22.06 35.70
C ASN A 618 -36.43 20.98 34.64
N ASP A 619 -35.52 20.83 33.69
CA ASP A 619 -35.60 19.80 32.64
C ASP A 619 -35.44 18.42 33.29
N ILE A 620 -34.42 18.26 34.14
CA ILE A 620 -34.16 17.03 34.89
C ILE A 620 -35.36 16.68 35.78
N MET A 621 -35.93 17.64 36.50
CA MET A 621 -37.10 17.40 37.35
C MET A 621 -38.33 17.00 36.52
N THR A 622 -38.48 17.52 35.30
CA THR A 622 -39.54 17.12 34.38
C THR A 622 -39.32 15.68 33.89
N MET A 623 -38.10 15.33 33.50
CA MET A 623 -37.74 13.96 33.12
C MET A 623 -38.00 12.95 34.25
N VAL A 624 -37.70 13.33 35.50
CA VAL A 624 -37.97 12.49 36.69
C VAL A 624 -39.46 12.35 36.93
N ARG A 625 -40.21 13.45 36.87
CA ARG A 625 -41.67 13.43 37.02
C ARG A 625 -42.30 12.56 35.95
N ASP A 626 -41.82 12.62 34.72
CA ASP A 626 -42.37 11.86 33.61
C ASP A 626 -41.93 10.39 33.60
N GLY A 627 -40.92 10.03 34.40
CA GLY A 627 -40.33 8.69 34.44
C GLY A 627 -39.30 8.44 33.33
N GLN A 628 -38.99 9.44 32.51
CA GLN A 628 -38.07 9.34 31.39
C GLN A 628 -36.65 9.05 31.86
N LEU A 629 -36.16 9.75 32.89
CA LEU A 629 -34.81 9.55 33.40
C LEU A 629 -34.65 8.14 33.99
N GLN A 630 -35.64 7.67 34.74
CA GLN A 630 -35.65 6.33 35.32
C GLN A 630 -35.61 5.24 34.24
N ASN A 631 -36.34 5.44 33.13
CA ASN A 631 -36.31 4.52 32.00
C ASN A 631 -34.95 4.50 31.30
N MET A 632 -34.32 5.67 31.12
CA MET A 632 -32.97 5.78 30.53
C MET A 632 -31.93 5.04 31.38
N ILE A 633 -31.96 5.26 32.70
CA ILE A 633 -31.02 4.62 33.64
C ILE A 633 -31.22 3.09 33.67
N LYS A 634 -32.47 2.62 33.68
CA LYS A 634 -32.78 1.18 33.66
C LYS A 634 -32.34 0.51 32.36
N ALA A 635 -32.47 1.19 31.21
CA ALA A 635 -32.04 0.66 29.91
C ALA A 635 -30.53 0.38 29.85
N GLU A 636 -29.74 1.13 30.64
CA GLU A 636 -28.29 0.96 30.77
C GLU A 636 -27.87 -0.09 31.82
N GLY A 637 -28.84 -0.81 32.40
CA GLY A 637 -28.62 -1.83 33.41
C GLY A 637 -28.29 -1.30 34.81
N LEU A 638 -28.50 0.00 35.06
CA LEU A 638 -28.13 0.65 36.32
C LEU A 638 -29.26 0.59 37.37
N PRO A 639 -28.93 0.55 38.67
CA PRO A 639 -29.92 0.56 39.74
C PRO A 639 -30.78 1.83 39.73
N VAL A 640 -32.11 1.66 39.63
CA VAL A 640 -33.11 2.73 39.67
C VAL A 640 -34.50 2.16 39.96
N LEU A 641 -35.33 2.93 40.66
CA LEU A 641 -36.75 2.65 40.87
C LEU A 641 -37.57 3.34 39.79
N LEU A 642 -38.40 2.58 39.07
CA LEU A 642 -39.28 3.14 38.05
C LEU A 642 -40.37 4.04 38.67
N ARG A 643 -41.00 4.86 37.83
CA ARG A 643 -42.03 5.83 38.28
C ARG A 643 -43.18 5.16 39.06
N ASN A 644 -43.62 3.98 38.62
CA ASN A 644 -44.65 3.19 39.31
C ASN A 644 -44.17 2.58 40.65
N GLU A 645 -42.86 2.52 40.87
CA GLU A 645 -42.22 2.00 42.09
C GLU A 645 -41.89 3.13 43.08
N THR A 646 -42.17 4.39 42.71
CA THR A 646 -41.85 5.60 43.49
C THR A 646 -43.06 6.54 43.72
N PRO A 647 -44.18 6.05 44.29
CA PRO A 647 -45.40 6.86 44.49
C PRO A 647 -45.23 8.03 45.49
N SER A 648 -44.14 8.07 46.24
CA SER A 648 -43.77 9.20 47.12
C SER A 648 -43.44 10.50 46.37
N LEU A 649 -43.11 10.42 45.07
CA LEU A 649 -42.79 11.57 44.22
C LEU A 649 -44.01 12.44 43.88
N ASP A 650 -45.23 11.90 44.03
CA ASP A 650 -46.48 12.63 43.74
C ASP A 650 -46.84 13.66 44.82
N ASN A 651 -46.38 13.46 46.06
CA ASN A 651 -46.74 14.31 47.21
C ASN A 651 -45.60 15.22 47.70
N ASN A 652 -44.32 14.83 47.56
CA ASN A 652 -43.17 15.70 47.83
C ASN A 652 -41.84 15.13 47.28
N ILE A 653 -41.50 15.52 46.04
CA ILE A 653 -40.22 15.23 45.35
C ILE A 653 -38.95 15.65 46.12
N PHE A 654 -39.08 16.52 47.14
CA PHE A 654 -37.95 17.09 47.88
C PHE A 654 -37.76 16.54 49.29
N SER A 655 -38.57 15.56 49.72
CA SER A 655 -38.48 14.99 51.07
C SER A 655 -37.82 13.60 51.09
N TYR A 656 -37.20 13.28 52.23
CA TYR A 656 -36.62 11.97 52.53
C TYR A 656 -37.63 10.84 52.32
N PRO A 657 -37.20 9.65 51.86
CA PRO A 657 -38.06 8.49 51.83
C PRO A 657 -38.36 8.09 53.27
N LYS A 658 -39.57 8.38 53.75
CA LYS A 658 -40.08 7.76 54.97
C LYS A 658 -40.44 6.32 54.65
N GLY A 659 -39.46 5.44 54.81
CA GLY A 659 -39.65 3.99 54.86
C GLY A 659 -39.59 3.31 53.50
N GLY A 660 -38.54 2.51 53.30
CA GLY A 660 -38.44 1.63 52.14
C GLY A 660 -37.00 1.32 51.79
N LEU A 661 -36.27 0.70 52.73
CA LEU A 661 -35.14 -0.22 52.55
C LEU A 661 -34.52 -0.46 53.94
N VAL A 662 -35.29 -1.16 54.79
CA VAL A 662 -34.71 -1.90 55.91
C VAL A 662 -35.31 -3.30 55.81
N GLU A 663 -34.56 -4.25 55.27
CA GLU A 663 -34.80 -5.63 55.66
C GLU A 663 -34.25 -5.82 57.08
N PRO A 664 -34.97 -6.52 57.98
CA PRO A 664 -34.48 -6.75 59.33
C PRO A 664 -33.51 -7.94 59.33
N ARG A 665 -32.24 -7.64 59.61
CA ARG A 665 -31.14 -8.53 60.07
C ARG A 665 -30.87 -9.84 59.34
#